data_AF-W2MIV0-F1
#
_entry.id   AF-W2MIV0-F1
#
_cell.length_a   1.000
_cell.length_b   1.000
_cell.length_c   1.000
_cell.angle_alpha   90.00
_cell.angle_beta   90.00
_cell.angle_gamma   90.00
#
_symmetry.space_group_name_H-M   'P 1'
#
loop_
_entity.id
_entity.type
_entity.pdbx_description
1 polymer ?
#
loop_
_entity_poly.entity_id
_entity_poly.type
_entity_poly.pdbx_seq_one_letter_code
_entity_poly.pdbx_strand_id
1 'polypeptide(L)'
;MTGLIARVSPKHVPFTNSNKRGHGGVQKKRITGAQLFNLFRRIAGVAAALMYAGIGLQSAYTTIDVLQGTNVGTESFGTMEAKLIAGYCGDGLIRDSPLVKEVLGGDTSPRFDTLYLQSPTATSFENCGDIEMFNSDIYNATFLNSGFLGFIATSSYNLTIVQDLEFIVPVVDCTSPPLVTGDPSLLRVYNLVRRKSDPTDVHIVAISMSTQDYHVDEQSRRGPAILATLFSVSDMRATKVDQYFVLGLDYPYTSAPLFNVFTLDGVSPDGYWEMSSVPRNISVDPIIHARTARRRGFYLHAESEQANMRNLFWKVEDENPAVALSVWEWYGEPVIFDSWAWVHGIHLIFAWQTLFSLGVLSIVVFRNLRNGKIWIGDAFASVSNGTLMMRGLLVMASWYVNEYWTLVEFCLSNANTLSGSQTVPIHSELSHADLLVMFLSIIGLIGRFTRERIDPAFALFLFEIIHSNRLDIIRGSSSVMKAVVNYANTEYRAGIATVTDAQKALSPMRLWTTHMLNGIDFGFLAASLFPKVLLVVLILVYVGMRKVYHHFYPDQKPVGITGRSTGDRSSNEKAATAQKGNLTNFEISTGAELEARYGLISDYKNYVFFKGLKFASADGVYCSGYVVANGRFLVGSKDLLSIIMIKVLRSRFTNVYVYAVDGNTVQRTAQLVYPETLSWQDLIFLNINILA
;
A
#
# COMPACT_ATOMS: atom_id res chain seq x y z
N MET A 1 32.66 20.98 -52.31
CA MET A 1 33.70 20.85 -53.36
C MET A 1 34.91 21.66 -52.93
N THR A 2 36.10 21.06 -53.05
CA THR A 2 37.45 21.68 -53.23
C THR A 2 37.91 22.70 -52.18
N GLY A 3 39.04 22.62 -51.48
CA GLY A 3 40.27 21.80 -51.49
C GLY A 3 41.25 22.58 -50.57
N LEU A 4 41.89 22.02 -49.54
CA LEU A 4 43.17 21.30 -49.51
C LEU A 4 44.39 22.09 -50.05
N ILE A 5 45.50 22.00 -49.28
CA ILE A 5 46.93 22.29 -49.59
C ILE A 5 47.40 23.72 -49.21
N ALA A 6 48.58 24.00 -48.62
CA ALA A 6 49.59 23.28 -47.83
C ALA A 6 50.65 24.28 -47.31
N ARG A 7 51.09 24.06 -46.06
CA ARG A 7 52.49 23.97 -45.57
C ARG A 7 53.60 24.85 -46.19
N VAL A 8 54.25 25.71 -45.38
CA VAL A 8 55.72 25.90 -45.35
C VAL A 8 56.18 26.27 -43.92
N SER A 9 57.22 25.58 -43.43
CA SER A 9 58.02 25.94 -42.25
C SER A 9 59.46 26.15 -42.72
N PRO A 10 60.24 27.05 -42.10
CA PRO A 10 61.46 26.56 -41.45
C PRO A 10 61.83 27.24 -40.10
N LYS A 11 62.24 26.39 -39.14
CA LYS A 11 63.43 26.45 -38.24
C LYS A 11 64.41 27.65 -38.43
N HIS A 12 65.15 28.22 -37.47
CA HIS A 12 65.33 28.14 -36.00
C HIS A 12 66.37 29.23 -35.57
N VAL A 13 66.13 29.98 -34.47
CA VAL A 13 67.08 30.58 -33.44
C VAL A 13 68.11 31.67 -33.84
N PRO A 14 68.58 32.57 -32.92
CA PRO A 14 67.95 33.29 -31.79
C PRO A 14 68.11 34.82 -31.91
N PHE A 15 67.30 35.61 -31.19
CA PHE A 15 67.85 36.79 -30.51
C PHE A 15 67.06 37.07 -29.24
N THR A 16 67.79 37.11 -28.14
CA THR A 16 67.34 37.36 -26.78
C THR A 16 66.70 38.73 -26.66
N ASN A 17 65.50 38.81 -26.04
CA ASN A 17 65.23 39.98 -25.21
C ASN A 17 64.29 39.66 -24.05
N SER A 18 64.79 40.05 -22.89
CA SER A 18 64.21 39.98 -21.55
C SER A 18 62.92 40.79 -21.41
N ASN A 19 62.14 40.41 -20.39
CA ASN A 19 60.92 41.05 -19.87
C ASN A 19 59.61 40.66 -20.56
N LYS A 20 58.96 39.63 -20.01
CA LYS A 20 57.50 39.64 -19.80
C LYS A 20 57.13 38.81 -18.57
N ARG A 21 56.55 39.51 -17.60
CA ARG A 21 55.92 38.97 -16.39
C ARG A 21 54.99 37.82 -16.77
N GLY A 22 55.26 36.64 -16.23
CA GLY A 22 54.39 35.48 -16.40
C GLY A 22 53.05 35.72 -15.73
N HIS A 23 52.00 35.88 -16.53
CA HIS A 23 50.65 35.57 -16.09
C HIS A 23 50.59 34.06 -15.77
N GLY A 24 50.39 33.73 -14.51
CA GLY A 24 50.10 32.37 -14.08
C GLY A 24 48.79 31.90 -14.72
N GLY A 25 48.90 31.06 -15.74
CA GLY A 25 47.77 30.36 -16.32
C GLY A 25 47.09 29.51 -15.25
N VAL A 26 45.80 29.73 -15.04
CA VAL A 26 44.93 28.88 -14.23
C VAL A 26 44.91 27.50 -14.88
N GLN A 27 45.72 26.57 -14.37
CA GLN A 27 45.55 25.15 -14.66
C GLN A 27 44.13 24.78 -14.24
N LYS A 28 43.25 24.49 -15.21
CA LYS A 28 41.96 23.84 -14.95
C LYS A 28 42.27 22.48 -14.29
N LYS A 29 42.10 22.39 -12.97
CA LYS A 29 42.20 21.13 -12.23
C LYS A 29 41.24 20.13 -12.87
N ARG A 30 41.76 19.03 -13.43
CA ARG A 30 40.94 17.91 -13.92
C ARG A 30 40.19 17.32 -12.73
N ILE A 31 38.87 17.19 -12.87
CA ILE A 31 38.02 16.49 -11.90
C ILE A 31 38.44 15.01 -11.91
N THR A 32 38.77 14.46 -10.75
CA THR A 32 39.15 13.05 -10.64
C THR A 32 37.90 12.16 -10.61
N GLY A 33 38.01 10.90 -11.05
CA GLY A 33 36.88 9.95 -11.02
C GLY A 33 36.25 9.79 -9.63
N ALA A 34 37.07 9.84 -8.56
CA ALA A 34 36.61 9.82 -7.18
C ALA A 34 35.82 11.09 -6.76
N GLN A 35 36.13 12.26 -7.33
CA GLN A 35 35.35 13.47 -7.10
C GLN A 35 34.00 13.43 -7.82
N LEU A 36 33.99 12.88 -9.04
CA LEU A 36 32.77 12.69 -9.81
C LEU A 36 31.83 11.67 -9.13
N PHE A 37 32.38 10.55 -8.64
CA PHE A 37 31.62 9.55 -7.90
C PHE A 37 31.01 10.11 -6.60
N ASN A 38 31.78 10.87 -5.83
CA ASN A 38 31.26 11.52 -4.62
C ASN A 38 30.15 12.53 -4.95
N LEU A 39 30.30 13.31 -6.03
CA LEU A 39 29.26 14.23 -6.46
C LEU A 39 27.98 13.49 -6.84
N PHE A 40 28.09 12.39 -7.59
CA PHE A 40 26.95 11.52 -7.92
C PHE A 40 26.24 11.02 -6.67
N ARG A 41 26.99 10.49 -5.69
CA ARG A 41 26.43 10.01 -4.41
C ARG A 41 25.69 11.12 -3.64
N ARG A 42 26.21 12.35 -3.66
CA ARG A 42 25.53 13.51 -3.04
C ARG A 42 24.23 13.86 -3.75
N ILE A 43 24.21 13.83 -5.08
CA ILE A 43 22.98 14.04 -5.87
C ILE A 43 21.96 12.94 -5.56
N ALA A 44 22.40 11.68 -5.46
CA ALA A 44 21.55 10.57 -5.05
C ALA A 44 20.96 10.78 -3.64
N GLY A 45 21.75 11.31 -2.69
CA GLY A 45 21.26 11.70 -1.36
C GLY A 45 20.17 12.77 -1.39
N VAL A 46 20.30 13.78 -2.25
CA VAL A 46 19.25 14.80 -2.45
C VAL A 46 17.99 14.19 -3.06
N ALA A 47 18.14 13.35 -4.09
CA ALA A 47 17.00 12.64 -4.69
C ALA A 47 16.29 11.74 -3.67
N ALA A 48 17.04 11.03 -2.82
CA ALA A 48 16.49 10.18 -1.77
C ALA A 48 15.73 11.00 -0.71
N ALA A 49 16.23 12.18 -0.33
CA ALA A 49 15.52 13.07 0.59
C ALA A 49 14.24 13.67 -0.02
N LEU A 50 14.25 14.00 -1.32
CA LEU A 50 13.06 14.44 -2.05
C LEU A 50 12.02 13.31 -2.14
N MET A 51 12.46 12.08 -2.41
CA MET A 51 11.61 10.89 -2.40
C MET A 51 10.95 10.69 -1.04
N TYR A 52 11.74 10.73 0.05
CA TYR A 52 11.23 10.61 1.41
C TYR A 52 10.19 11.70 1.75
N ALA A 53 10.44 12.95 1.35
CA ALA A 53 9.45 14.03 1.51
C ALA A 53 8.20 13.81 0.65
N GLY A 54 8.36 13.33 -0.59
CA GLY A 54 7.26 13.00 -1.50
C GLY A 54 6.34 11.92 -0.94
N ILE A 55 6.92 10.84 -0.38
CA ILE A 55 6.15 9.77 0.29
C ILE A 55 5.36 10.33 1.48
N GLY A 56 5.96 11.22 2.29
CA GLY A 56 5.26 11.85 3.40
C GLY A 56 4.11 12.79 2.98
N LEU A 57 4.29 13.54 1.88
CA LEU A 57 3.22 14.37 1.31
C LEU A 57 2.10 13.53 0.71
N GLN A 58 2.45 12.44 0.02
CA GLN A 58 1.48 11.51 -0.55
C GLN A 58 0.65 10.87 0.57
N SER A 59 1.29 10.37 1.63
CA SER A 59 0.60 9.83 2.80
C SER A 59 -0.33 10.87 3.45
N ALA A 60 0.08 12.13 3.53
CA ALA A 60 -0.77 13.20 4.06
C ALA A 60 -1.99 13.50 3.15
N TYR A 61 -1.81 13.48 1.83
CA TYR A 61 -2.91 13.60 0.88
C TYR A 61 -3.89 12.44 1.02
N THR A 62 -3.39 11.20 1.03
CA THR A 62 -4.20 9.99 1.22
C THR A 62 -4.89 9.96 2.58
N THR A 63 -4.29 10.52 3.63
CA THR A 63 -4.95 10.67 4.94
C THR A 63 -6.21 11.52 4.84
N ILE A 64 -6.15 12.62 4.08
CA ILE A 64 -7.33 13.49 3.85
C ILE A 64 -8.40 12.73 3.06
N ASP A 65 -7.99 11.98 2.05
CA ASP A 65 -8.88 11.18 1.20
C ASP A 65 -9.66 10.13 2.00
N VAL A 66 -8.96 9.39 2.87
CA VAL A 66 -9.56 8.40 3.77
C VAL A 66 -10.52 9.06 4.76
N LEU A 67 -10.15 10.20 5.34
CA LEU A 67 -11.02 10.94 6.28
C LEU A 67 -12.26 11.53 5.60
N GLN A 68 -12.20 11.80 4.30
CA GLN A 68 -13.35 12.25 3.51
C GLN A 68 -14.26 11.10 3.08
N GLY A 69 -13.80 9.85 3.20
CA GLY A 69 -14.54 8.68 2.71
C GLY A 69 -14.73 8.72 1.20
N THR A 70 -13.73 9.21 0.46
CA THR A 70 -13.79 9.27 -1.00
C THR A 70 -14.01 7.88 -1.57
N ASN A 71 -14.97 7.74 -2.50
CA ASN A 71 -15.24 6.46 -3.12
C ASN A 71 -14.05 6.02 -4.00
N VAL A 72 -13.58 4.79 -3.80
CA VAL A 72 -12.55 4.12 -4.61
C VAL A 72 -13.06 3.82 -6.03
N GLY A 73 -14.38 3.65 -6.17
CA GLY A 73 -15.10 3.39 -7.42
C GLY A 73 -15.31 1.90 -7.68
N THR A 74 -16.11 1.61 -8.71
CA THR A 74 -16.49 0.24 -9.08
C THR A 74 -15.28 -0.59 -9.52
N GLU A 75 -15.09 -1.75 -8.89
CA GLU A 75 -14.08 -2.74 -9.27
C GLU A 75 -14.72 -4.06 -9.73
N SER A 76 -13.99 -4.81 -10.56
CA SER A 76 -14.34 -6.20 -10.88
C SER A 76 -13.76 -7.13 -9.83
N PHE A 77 -14.60 -7.97 -9.23
CA PHE A 77 -14.21 -8.96 -8.21
C PHE A 77 -14.12 -10.38 -8.76
N GLY A 78 -14.05 -10.49 -10.10
CA GLY A 78 -13.84 -11.74 -10.81
C GLY A 78 -15.11 -12.33 -11.42
N THR A 79 -14.89 -13.37 -12.20
CA THR A 79 -15.91 -14.04 -13.00
C THR A 79 -16.05 -15.48 -12.56
N MET A 80 -17.26 -15.90 -12.20
CA MET A 80 -17.57 -17.29 -11.88
C MET A 80 -18.14 -17.99 -13.12
N GLU A 81 -17.45 -19.00 -13.63
CA GLU A 81 -17.83 -19.72 -14.85
C GLU A 81 -18.24 -21.16 -14.55
N ALA A 82 -19.48 -21.52 -14.89
CA ALA A 82 -19.98 -22.88 -14.98
C ALA A 82 -19.74 -23.41 -16.41
N LYS A 83 -18.82 -24.35 -16.56
CA LYS A 83 -18.20 -24.73 -17.83
C LYS A 83 -18.96 -25.78 -18.63
N LEU A 84 -19.91 -26.48 -18.01
CA LEU A 84 -20.55 -27.65 -18.63
C LEU A 84 -21.94 -27.32 -19.15
N ILE A 85 -22.74 -26.55 -18.38
CA ILE A 85 -24.17 -26.38 -18.64
C ILE A 85 -24.47 -25.92 -20.07
N ALA A 86 -23.75 -24.91 -20.58
CA ALA A 86 -23.97 -24.38 -21.92
C ALA A 86 -23.75 -25.45 -23.02
N GLY A 87 -22.70 -26.27 -22.88
CA GLY A 87 -22.43 -27.36 -23.82
C GLY A 87 -23.52 -28.44 -23.79
N TYR A 88 -24.03 -28.77 -22.60
CA TYR A 88 -25.15 -29.70 -22.45
C TYR A 88 -26.48 -29.15 -23.00
N CYS A 89 -26.65 -27.82 -23.03
CA CYS A 89 -27.81 -27.16 -23.65
C CYS A 89 -27.72 -27.14 -25.19
N GLY A 90 -26.52 -27.30 -25.76
CA GLY A 90 -26.27 -27.24 -27.20
C GLY A 90 -26.46 -25.84 -27.79
N ASP A 91 -26.54 -25.77 -29.13
CA ASP A 91 -26.60 -24.51 -29.90
C ASP A 91 -27.99 -24.18 -30.44
N GLY A 92 -29.04 -24.87 -29.98
CA GLY A 92 -30.40 -24.75 -30.54
C GLY A 92 -31.49 -24.93 -29.50
N LEU A 93 -32.57 -25.62 -29.89
CA LEU A 93 -33.68 -25.91 -28.99
C LEU A 93 -33.25 -26.82 -27.84
N ILE A 94 -33.60 -26.48 -26.60
CA ILE A 94 -33.29 -27.30 -25.42
C ILE A 94 -33.88 -28.71 -25.56
N ARG A 95 -35.04 -28.88 -26.20
CA ARG A 95 -35.65 -30.19 -26.47
C ARG A 95 -34.73 -31.15 -27.22
N ASP A 96 -33.87 -30.62 -28.09
CA ASP A 96 -32.95 -31.36 -28.96
C ASP A 96 -31.50 -31.33 -28.45
N SER A 97 -31.27 -30.74 -27.28
CA SER A 97 -29.96 -30.65 -26.64
C SER A 97 -29.40 -32.03 -26.23
N PRO A 98 -28.07 -32.16 -26.10
CA PRO A 98 -27.43 -33.35 -25.52
C PRO A 98 -27.99 -33.71 -24.14
N LEU A 99 -28.30 -32.71 -23.30
CA LEU A 99 -28.92 -32.92 -21.99
C LEU A 99 -30.22 -33.73 -22.08
N VAL A 100 -31.09 -33.41 -23.04
CA VAL A 100 -32.39 -34.07 -23.15
C VAL A 100 -32.27 -35.37 -23.96
N LYS A 101 -31.57 -35.36 -25.09
CA LYS A 101 -31.54 -36.50 -26.02
C LYS A 101 -30.57 -37.59 -25.59
N GLU A 102 -29.38 -37.23 -25.13
CA GLU A 102 -28.30 -38.18 -24.84
C GLU A 102 -28.30 -38.58 -23.36
N VAL A 103 -28.36 -37.60 -22.44
CA VAL A 103 -28.31 -37.88 -20.99
C VAL A 103 -29.62 -38.47 -20.48
N LEU A 104 -30.76 -37.87 -20.83
CA LEU A 104 -32.08 -38.34 -20.40
C LEU A 104 -32.73 -39.34 -21.38
N GLY A 105 -32.07 -39.68 -22.50
CA GLY A 105 -32.62 -40.60 -23.49
C GLY A 105 -33.92 -40.09 -24.15
N GLY A 106 -34.16 -38.79 -24.16
CA GLY A 106 -35.37 -38.15 -24.66
C GLY A 106 -36.56 -38.15 -23.68
N ASP A 107 -36.41 -38.73 -22.50
CA ASP A 107 -37.42 -38.75 -21.44
C ASP A 107 -37.51 -37.40 -20.74
N THR A 108 -38.74 -36.90 -20.60
CA THR A 108 -39.07 -35.62 -19.96
C THR A 108 -40.10 -35.82 -18.84
N SER A 109 -40.27 -37.05 -18.37
CA SER A 109 -41.13 -37.34 -17.23
C SER A 109 -40.55 -36.73 -15.95
N PRO A 110 -41.38 -36.19 -15.04
CA PRO A 110 -40.92 -35.65 -13.76
C PRO A 110 -40.09 -36.66 -12.95
N ARG A 111 -38.99 -36.20 -12.36
CA ARG A 111 -38.07 -36.99 -11.54
C ARG A 111 -37.91 -36.36 -10.15
N PHE A 112 -37.55 -37.21 -9.18
CA PHE A 112 -37.33 -36.79 -7.79
C PHE A 112 -35.85 -36.80 -7.38
N ASP A 113 -34.93 -37.00 -8.34
CA ASP A 113 -33.48 -37.02 -8.13
C ASP A 113 -32.83 -35.75 -8.73
N THR A 114 -31.56 -35.50 -8.41
CA THR A 114 -30.77 -34.39 -8.99
C THR A 114 -29.80 -34.93 -10.03
N LEU A 115 -29.70 -34.26 -11.18
CA LEU A 115 -28.70 -34.57 -12.21
C LEU A 115 -27.45 -33.72 -12.02
N TYR A 116 -26.30 -34.36 -11.85
CA TYR A 116 -25.00 -33.72 -11.69
C TYR A 116 -24.17 -33.87 -12.97
N LEU A 117 -23.78 -32.75 -13.58
CA LEU A 117 -22.88 -32.71 -14.74
C LEU A 117 -21.44 -32.76 -14.23
N GLN A 118 -20.76 -33.90 -14.38
CA GLN A 118 -19.40 -34.10 -13.83
C GLN A 118 -18.31 -33.72 -14.82
N SER A 119 -18.54 -33.99 -16.11
CA SER A 119 -17.63 -33.62 -17.21
C SER A 119 -18.44 -33.40 -18.49
N PRO A 120 -17.82 -33.03 -19.63
CA PRO A 120 -18.55 -32.88 -20.90
C PRO A 120 -19.25 -34.16 -21.40
N THR A 121 -18.91 -35.33 -20.86
CA THR A 121 -19.46 -36.63 -21.31
C THR A 121 -19.91 -37.53 -20.16
N ALA A 122 -19.80 -37.09 -18.90
CA ALA A 122 -20.14 -37.89 -17.73
C ALA A 122 -21.10 -37.13 -16.81
N THR A 123 -22.12 -37.85 -16.34
CA THR A 123 -23.15 -37.35 -15.44
C THR A 123 -23.41 -38.34 -14.32
N SER A 124 -23.91 -37.87 -13.18
CA SER A 124 -24.29 -38.71 -12.04
C SER A 124 -25.64 -38.26 -11.47
N PHE A 125 -26.35 -39.17 -10.81
CA PHE A 125 -27.54 -38.83 -10.01
C PHE A 125 -27.26 -38.85 -8.51
N GLU A 126 -26.03 -39.18 -8.09
CA GLU A 126 -25.66 -39.29 -6.68
C GLU A 126 -25.04 -37.99 -6.16
N ASN A 127 -23.96 -37.52 -6.79
CA ASN A 127 -23.22 -36.32 -6.38
C ASN A 127 -22.20 -35.86 -7.46
N CYS A 128 -21.47 -34.79 -7.14
CA CYS A 128 -20.24 -34.40 -7.82
C CYS A 128 -19.03 -35.13 -7.19
N GLY A 129 -18.65 -36.29 -7.73
CA GLY A 129 -17.76 -37.26 -7.07
C GLY A 129 -16.32 -36.83 -6.75
N ASP A 130 -15.84 -35.71 -7.31
CA ASP A 130 -14.45 -35.27 -7.20
C ASP A 130 -14.27 -33.92 -6.48
N ILE A 131 -15.28 -33.46 -5.74
CA ILE A 131 -15.27 -32.11 -5.15
C ILE A 131 -15.20 -32.18 -3.63
N GLU A 132 -14.03 -31.82 -3.10
CA GLU A 132 -13.70 -31.91 -1.66
C GLU A 132 -14.68 -31.11 -0.78
N MET A 133 -15.14 -29.95 -1.24
CA MET A 133 -16.04 -29.07 -0.48
C MET A 133 -17.52 -29.18 -0.89
N PHE A 134 -17.90 -30.28 -1.54
CA PHE A 134 -19.29 -30.52 -1.94
C PHE A 134 -20.21 -30.58 -0.72
N ASN A 135 -21.25 -29.74 -0.71
CA ASN A 135 -22.26 -29.73 0.34
C ASN A 135 -23.54 -30.43 -0.13
N SER A 136 -23.72 -31.69 0.28
CA SER A 136 -24.91 -32.48 -0.06
C SER A 136 -26.21 -31.89 0.48
N ASP A 137 -26.17 -31.08 1.54
CA ASP A 137 -27.37 -30.48 2.12
C ASP A 137 -27.94 -29.36 1.21
N ILE A 138 -27.09 -28.66 0.46
CA ILE A 138 -27.48 -27.61 -0.48
C ILE A 138 -27.86 -28.19 -1.86
N TYR A 139 -27.16 -29.23 -2.32
CA TYR A 139 -27.33 -29.72 -3.70
C TYR A 139 -28.19 -30.98 -3.83
N ASN A 140 -28.82 -31.47 -2.75
CA ASN A 140 -29.74 -32.61 -2.84
C ASN A 140 -31.09 -32.27 -3.48
N ALA A 141 -31.77 -33.30 -3.99
CA ALA A 141 -33.04 -33.16 -4.67
C ALA A 141 -34.15 -32.58 -3.79
N THR A 142 -34.21 -32.94 -2.50
CA THR A 142 -35.23 -32.43 -1.59
C THR A 142 -35.17 -30.91 -1.48
N PHE A 143 -33.98 -30.35 -1.24
CA PHE A 143 -33.78 -28.91 -1.11
C PHE A 143 -34.00 -28.17 -2.44
N LEU A 144 -33.42 -28.67 -3.53
CA LEU A 144 -33.55 -28.03 -4.85
C LEU A 144 -35.00 -28.06 -5.37
N ASN A 145 -35.68 -29.21 -5.25
CA ASN A 145 -37.07 -29.36 -5.70
C ASN A 145 -38.03 -28.53 -4.84
N SER A 146 -37.91 -28.59 -3.51
CA SER A 146 -38.77 -27.81 -2.62
C SER A 146 -38.54 -26.31 -2.77
N GLY A 147 -37.28 -25.88 -2.96
CA GLY A 147 -36.92 -24.50 -3.26
C GLY A 147 -37.56 -24.01 -4.56
N PHE A 148 -37.45 -24.79 -5.65
CA PHE A 148 -38.05 -24.45 -6.94
C PHE A 148 -39.58 -24.39 -6.87
N LEU A 149 -40.23 -25.38 -6.26
CA LEU A 149 -41.69 -25.41 -6.13
C LEU A 149 -42.22 -24.28 -5.23
N GLY A 150 -41.54 -24.01 -4.10
CA GLY A 150 -41.87 -22.90 -3.21
C GLY A 150 -41.71 -21.55 -3.91
N PHE A 151 -40.66 -21.40 -4.71
CA PHE A 151 -40.43 -20.24 -5.56
C PHE A 151 -41.58 -20.04 -6.57
N ILE A 152 -42.01 -21.07 -7.30
CA ILE A 152 -43.12 -20.97 -8.26
C ILE A 152 -44.41 -20.58 -7.55
N ALA A 153 -44.72 -21.24 -6.43
CA ALA A 153 -45.94 -21.01 -5.67
C ALA A 153 -46.08 -19.55 -5.20
N THR A 154 -44.96 -18.89 -4.92
CA THR A 154 -44.94 -17.54 -4.35
C THR A 154 -44.72 -16.45 -5.39
N SER A 155 -44.04 -16.71 -6.51
CA SER A 155 -43.72 -15.69 -7.54
C SER A 155 -44.65 -15.69 -8.77
N SER A 156 -45.45 -16.75 -8.96
CA SER A 156 -46.34 -16.92 -10.12
C SER A 156 -47.45 -15.87 -10.25
N TYR A 157 -47.71 -15.04 -9.23
CA TYR A 157 -48.68 -13.94 -9.34
C TYR A 157 -48.27 -12.87 -10.36
N ASN A 158 -46.98 -12.76 -10.67
CA ASN A 158 -46.45 -11.80 -11.63
C ASN A 158 -45.54 -12.46 -12.70
N LEU A 159 -44.78 -13.49 -12.33
CA LEU A 159 -43.88 -14.17 -13.26
C LEU A 159 -44.63 -15.18 -14.14
N THR A 160 -45.04 -14.75 -15.33
CA THR A 160 -45.75 -15.61 -16.31
C THR A 160 -44.89 -16.76 -16.81
N ILE A 161 -43.56 -16.59 -16.85
CA ILE A 161 -42.60 -17.62 -17.27
C ILE A 161 -42.67 -18.91 -16.45
N VAL A 162 -43.22 -18.87 -15.23
CA VAL A 162 -43.30 -20.03 -14.33
C VAL A 162 -44.71 -20.58 -14.10
N GLN A 163 -45.75 -19.99 -14.70
CA GLN A 163 -47.14 -20.38 -14.43
C GLN A 163 -47.54 -21.73 -15.04
N ASP A 164 -47.08 -22.03 -16.26
CA ASP A 164 -47.48 -23.23 -17.02
C ASP A 164 -46.38 -24.30 -17.09
N LEU A 165 -45.52 -24.37 -16.06
CA LEU A 165 -44.40 -25.30 -16.05
C LEU A 165 -44.69 -26.60 -15.29
N GLU A 166 -44.21 -27.70 -15.84
CA GLU A 166 -44.03 -28.99 -15.18
C GLU A 166 -42.53 -29.24 -14.99
N PHE A 167 -42.14 -29.55 -13.75
CA PHE A 167 -40.75 -29.78 -13.38
C PHE A 167 -40.28 -31.16 -13.84
N ILE A 168 -39.12 -31.23 -14.52
CA ILE A 168 -38.52 -32.48 -14.99
C ILE A 168 -37.44 -32.94 -14.01
N VAL A 169 -36.36 -32.17 -13.89
CA VAL A 169 -35.19 -32.52 -13.05
C VAL A 169 -34.36 -31.27 -12.75
N PRO A 170 -33.80 -31.11 -11.54
CA PRO A 170 -32.81 -30.07 -11.29
C PRO A 170 -31.45 -30.55 -11.80
N VAL A 171 -30.72 -29.66 -12.46
CA VAL A 171 -29.41 -29.91 -13.03
C VAL A 171 -28.39 -29.04 -12.32
N VAL A 172 -27.32 -29.67 -11.84
CA VAL A 172 -26.19 -29.04 -11.15
C VAL A 172 -24.95 -29.20 -12.01
N ASP A 173 -24.34 -28.08 -12.37
CA ASP A 173 -23.03 -28.08 -13.01
C ASP A 173 -21.94 -28.22 -11.94
N CYS A 174 -21.25 -29.36 -11.91
CA CYS A 174 -20.21 -29.61 -10.90
C CYS A 174 -18.99 -28.69 -11.05
N THR A 175 -18.84 -27.98 -12.16
CA THR A 175 -17.76 -27.00 -12.33
C THR A 175 -18.10 -25.61 -11.79
N SER A 176 -19.34 -25.41 -11.31
CA SER A 176 -19.81 -24.14 -10.76
C SER A 176 -18.95 -23.67 -9.57
N PRO A 177 -18.32 -22.47 -9.62
CA PRO A 177 -17.39 -22.03 -8.58
C PRO A 177 -17.96 -22.02 -7.15
N PRO A 178 -19.20 -21.58 -6.86
CA PRO A 178 -19.79 -21.71 -5.53
C PRO A 178 -19.72 -23.13 -4.96
N LEU A 179 -19.94 -24.14 -5.80
CA LEU A 179 -19.87 -25.55 -5.42
C LEU A 179 -18.42 -25.98 -5.20
N VAL A 180 -17.50 -25.64 -6.10
CA VAL A 180 -16.08 -26.00 -6.03
C VAL A 180 -15.39 -25.36 -4.82
N THR A 181 -15.69 -24.09 -4.52
CA THR A 181 -15.11 -23.36 -3.39
C THR A 181 -15.85 -23.58 -2.07
N GLY A 182 -16.96 -24.35 -2.09
CA GLY A 182 -17.79 -24.59 -0.92
C GLY A 182 -18.38 -23.31 -0.32
N ASP A 183 -18.82 -22.38 -1.17
CA ASP A 183 -19.47 -21.14 -0.71
C ASP A 183 -20.92 -21.43 -0.29
N PRO A 184 -21.27 -21.32 1.01
CA PRO A 184 -22.62 -21.62 1.48
C PRO A 184 -23.65 -20.49 1.23
N SER A 185 -23.19 -19.34 0.72
CA SER A 185 -24.00 -18.14 0.50
C SER A 185 -24.47 -17.99 -0.96
N LEU A 186 -23.96 -18.82 -1.87
CA LEU A 186 -24.26 -18.78 -3.28
C LEU A 186 -24.74 -20.15 -3.77
N LEU A 187 -25.74 -20.14 -4.65
CA LEU A 187 -26.25 -21.34 -5.30
C LEU A 187 -26.64 -20.99 -6.73
N ARG A 188 -26.20 -21.80 -7.70
CA ARG A 188 -26.68 -21.71 -9.08
C ARG A 188 -27.18 -23.08 -9.51
N VAL A 189 -28.44 -23.14 -9.93
CA VAL A 189 -29.13 -24.37 -10.31
C VAL A 189 -29.90 -24.15 -11.59
N TYR A 190 -29.95 -25.18 -12.44
CA TYR A 190 -30.63 -25.15 -13.73
C TYR A 190 -31.79 -26.14 -13.71
N ASN A 191 -33.02 -25.64 -13.70
CA ASN A 191 -34.19 -26.49 -13.60
C ASN A 191 -34.69 -26.81 -15.01
N LEU A 192 -34.59 -28.08 -15.41
CA LEU A 192 -35.17 -28.53 -16.66
C LEU A 192 -36.68 -28.68 -16.46
N VAL A 193 -37.46 -28.05 -17.32
CA VAL A 193 -38.91 -27.98 -17.22
C VAL A 193 -39.53 -28.15 -18.62
N ARG A 194 -40.82 -28.48 -18.66
CA ARG A 194 -41.62 -28.40 -19.89
C ARG A 194 -42.92 -27.67 -19.64
N ARG A 195 -43.60 -27.22 -20.69
CA ARG A 195 -44.96 -26.71 -20.51
C ARG A 195 -45.93 -27.85 -20.22
N LYS A 196 -46.91 -27.59 -19.34
CA LYS A 196 -48.04 -28.52 -19.14
C LYS A 196 -48.95 -28.55 -20.36
N SER A 197 -49.13 -27.41 -21.02
CA SER A 197 -49.93 -27.29 -22.24
C SER A 197 -49.27 -27.93 -23.47
N ASP A 198 -47.93 -27.92 -23.53
CA ASP A 198 -47.14 -28.53 -24.61
C ASP A 198 -45.88 -29.22 -24.05
N PRO A 199 -45.93 -30.55 -23.83
CA PRO A 199 -44.79 -31.30 -23.32
C PRO A 199 -43.57 -31.33 -24.25
N THR A 200 -43.70 -30.88 -25.51
CA THR A 200 -42.57 -30.77 -26.44
C THR A 200 -41.78 -29.48 -26.27
N ASP A 201 -42.40 -28.46 -25.66
CA ASP A 201 -41.76 -27.19 -25.35
C ASP A 201 -41.00 -27.29 -24.02
N VAL A 202 -39.71 -27.62 -24.14
CA VAL A 202 -38.78 -27.84 -23.02
C VAL A 202 -37.91 -26.62 -22.83
N HIS A 203 -37.75 -26.20 -21.58
CA HIS A 203 -36.98 -25.02 -21.19
C HIS A 203 -35.98 -25.37 -20.09
N ILE A 204 -34.93 -24.57 -19.98
CA ILE A 204 -34.12 -24.47 -18.76
C ILE A 204 -34.49 -23.17 -18.07
N VAL A 205 -34.96 -23.29 -16.82
CA VAL A 205 -35.13 -22.17 -15.90
C VAL A 205 -33.91 -22.14 -14.99
N ALA A 206 -32.99 -21.24 -15.31
CA ALA A 206 -31.78 -21.03 -14.54
C ALA A 206 -32.08 -20.10 -13.36
N ILE A 207 -31.61 -20.46 -12.17
CA ILE A 207 -31.75 -19.63 -10.97
C ILE A 207 -30.38 -19.45 -10.33
N SER A 208 -29.97 -18.19 -10.19
CA SER A 208 -28.77 -17.79 -9.43
C SER A 208 -29.22 -17.11 -8.13
N MET A 209 -28.87 -17.74 -7.01
CA MET A 209 -29.26 -17.35 -5.66
C MET A 209 -28.06 -16.86 -4.87
N SER A 210 -28.24 -15.75 -4.15
CA SER A 210 -27.24 -15.19 -3.23
C SER A 210 -27.90 -14.79 -1.91
N THR A 211 -27.39 -15.29 -0.79
CA THR A 211 -27.75 -14.75 0.53
C THR A 211 -26.98 -13.46 0.76
N GLN A 212 -27.71 -12.36 0.98
CA GLN A 212 -27.20 -11.00 1.00
C GLN A 212 -27.72 -10.24 2.20
N ASP A 213 -27.06 -9.13 2.52
CA ASP A 213 -27.63 -8.15 3.44
C ASP A 213 -28.65 -7.29 2.69
N TYR A 214 -29.76 -6.95 3.35
CA TYR A 214 -30.76 -6.03 2.84
C TYR A 214 -31.04 -4.88 3.82
N HIS A 215 -31.47 -3.76 3.24
CA HIS A 215 -31.96 -2.58 3.94
C HIS A 215 -33.29 -2.13 3.33
N VAL A 216 -34.26 -1.82 4.19
CA VAL A 216 -35.51 -1.12 3.85
C VAL A 216 -35.60 0.09 4.75
N ASP A 217 -35.14 1.23 4.24
CA ASP A 217 -34.88 2.43 5.03
C ASP A 217 -36.19 3.04 5.57
N GLU A 218 -37.28 2.98 4.80
CA GLU A 218 -38.61 3.49 5.19
C GLU A 218 -39.17 2.78 6.43
N GLN A 219 -38.70 1.55 6.68
CA GLN A 219 -39.12 0.71 7.80
C GLN A 219 -38.03 0.59 8.88
N SER A 220 -36.87 1.23 8.69
CA SER A 220 -35.67 1.03 9.53
C SER A 220 -35.34 -0.46 9.71
N ARG A 221 -35.57 -1.26 8.68
CA ARG A 221 -35.44 -2.72 8.71
C ARG A 221 -34.17 -3.14 7.96
N ARG A 222 -33.38 -3.98 8.61
CA ARG A 222 -32.15 -4.56 8.04
C ARG A 222 -32.03 -6.02 8.45
N GLY A 223 -31.38 -6.82 7.62
CA GLY A 223 -31.14 -8.22 7.92
C GLY A 223 -30.63 -8.97 6.71
N PRO A 224 -30.62 -10.31 6.75
CA PRO A 224 -30.27 -11.10 5.58
C PRO A 224 -31.49 -11.36 4.70
N ALA A 225 -31.27 -11.53 3.41
CA ALA A 225 -32.27 -11.96 2.45
C ALA A 225 -31.64 -12.94 1.47
N ILE A 226 -32.47 -13.75 0.82
CA ILE A 226 -32.08 -14.47 -0.39
C ILE A 226 -32.55 -13.70 -1.61
N LEU A 227 -31.59 -13.32 -2.44
CA LEU A 227 -31.83 -12.74 -3.75
C LEU A 227 -31.69 -13.83 -4.80
N ALA A 228 -32.75 -14.04 -5.57
CA ALA A 228 -32.78 -14.96 -6.69
C ALA A 228 -32.97 -14.16 -7.99
N THR A 229 -32.03 -14.34 -8.92
CA THR A 229 -32.20 -13.95 -10.32
C THR A 229 -32.54 -15.18 -11.14
N LEU A 230 -33.51 -15.06 -12.03
CA LEU A 230 -33.92 -16.16 -12.89
C LEU A 230 -34.21 -15.70 -14.31
N PHE A 231 -34.01 -16.62 -15.24
CA PHE A 231 -34.37 -16.48 -16.64
C PHE A 231 -34.71 -17.86 -17.21
N SER A 232 -35.45 -17.87 -18.32
CA SER A 232 -35.87 -19.09 -19.01
C SER A 232 -35.29 -19.13 -20.42
N VAL A 233 -34.78 -20.28 -20.84
CA VAL A 233 -34.24 -20.51 -22.17
C VAL A 233 -34.87 -21.74 -22.78
N SER A 234 -35.51 -21.60 -23.94
CA SER A 234 -35.93 -22.72 -24.80
C SER A 234 -35.09 -22.87 -26.06
N ASP A 235 -34.44 -21.80 -26.51
CA ASP A 235 -33.58 -21.78 -27.70
C ASP A 235 -32.29 -21.01 -27.40
N MET A 236 -31.16 -21.69 -27.52
CA MET A 236 -29.82 -21.13 -27.30
C MET A 236 -29.40 -20.11 -28.36
N ARG A 237 -30.18 -19.98 -29.44
CA ARG A 237 -29.98 -18.97 -30.51
C ARG A 237 -30.71 -17.65 -30.24
N ALA A 238 -31.42 -17.55 -29.13
CA ALA A 238 -32.10 -16.31 -28.76
C ALA A 238 -31.08 -15.16 -28.61
N THR A 239 -31.48 -13.96 -29.01
CA THR A 239 -30.67 -12.73 -28.92
C THR A 239 -31.10 -11.83 -27.76
N LYS A 240 -32.00 -12.35 -26.90
CA LYS A 240 -32.53 -11.65 -25.74
C LYS A 240 -32.84 -12.66 -24.65
N VAL A 241 -32.46 -12.33 -23.43
CA VAL A 241 -32.72 -13.12 -22.22
C VAL A 241 -33.40 -12.21 -21.20
N ASP A 242 -34.70 -12.41 -20.98
CA ASP A 242 -35.44 -11.66 -19.96
C ASP A 242 -35.07 -12.17 -18.56
N GLN A 243 -34.63 -11.25 -17.71
CA GLN A 243 -34.13 -11.52 -16.35
C GLN A 243 -35.15 -11.02 -15.32
N TYR A 244 -35.44 -11.86 -14.34
CA TYR A 244 -36.41 -11.57 -13.29
C TYR A 244 -35.75 -11.65 -11.92
N PHE A 245 -36.25 -10.86 -10.98
CA PHE A 245 -35.68 -10.73 -9.65
C PHE A 245 -36.72 -11.04 -8.59
N VAL A 246 -36.30 -11.81 -7.59
CA VAL A 246 -37.15 -12.22 -6.49
C VAL A 246 -36.33 -12.17 -5.21
N LEU A 247 -36.92 -11.58 -4.16
CA LEU A 247 -36.28 -11.43 -2.87
C LEU A 247 -37.10 -12.13 -1.79
N GLY A 248 -36.43 -12.98 -1.01
CA GLY A 248 -36.97 -13.62 0.19
C GLY A 248 -36.30 -13.01 1.43
N LEU A 249 -37.00 -12.12 2.11
CA LEU A 249 -36.47 -11.46 3.32
C LEU A 249 -36.30 -12.44 4.47
N ASP A 250 -35.35 -12.16 5.36
CA ASP A 250 -34.99 -12.90 6.58
C ASP A 250 -34.42 -14.31 6.37
N TYR A 251 -34.27 -14.76 5.13
CA TYR A 251 -33.52 -15.98 4.81
C TYR A 251 -32.02 -15.75 5.06
N PRO A 252 -31.24 -16.72 5.58
CA PRO A 252 -31.55 -18.14 5.82
C PRO A 252 -32.16 -18.48 7.19
N TYR A 253 -32.63 -17.49 7.95
CA TYR A 253 -33.18 -17.70 9.29
C TYR A 253 -34.71 -17.94 9.30
N THR A 254 -35.26 -18.31 8.15
CA THR A 254 -36.63 -18.78 7.96
C THR A 254 -36.63 -19.95 6.98
N SER A 255 -37.40 -21.00 7.28
CA SER A 255 -37.50 -22.22 6.46
C SER A 255 -38.43 -22.05 5.25
N ALA A 256 -39.26 -21.02 5.24
CA ALA A 256 -40.20 -20.73 4.16
C ALA A 256 -40.27 -19.21 3.91
N PRO A 257 -39.22 -18.62 3.30
CA PRO A 257 -39.24 -17.19 2.99
C PRO A 257 -40.39 -16.89 2.02
N LEU A 258 -41.11 -15.80 2.29
CA LEU A 258 -42.07 -15.28 1.31
C LEU A 258 -41.27 -14.56 0.21
N PHE A 259 -41.17 -15.21 -0.93
CA PHE A 259 -40.55 -14.61 -2.11
C PHE A 259 -41.51 -13.60 -2.74
N ASN A 260 -41.04 -12.35 -2.82
CA ASN A 260 -41.72 -11.26 -3.52
C ASN A 260 -40.95 -10.94 -4.80
N VAL A 261 -41.67 -10.60 -5.87
CA VAL A 261 -41.08 -10.19 -7.15
C VAL A 261 -40.63 -8.74 -7.03
N PHE A 262 -39.46 -8.42 -7.58
CA PHE A 262 -38.88 -7.07 -7.59
C PHE A 262 -38.47 -6.65 -9.00
N THR A 263 -38.46 -5.34 -9.24
CA THR A 263 -37.75 -4.71 -10.36
C THR A 263 -36.39 -4.21 -9.88
N LEU A 264 -35.37 -4.30 -10.73
CA LEU A 264 -34.08 -3.69 -10.49
C LEU A 264 -34.10 -2.25 -11.00
N ASP A 265 -33.97 -1.28 -10.09
CA ASP A 265 -34.06 0.14 -10.40
C ASP A 265 -32.69 0.73 -10.74
N GLY A 266 -31.63 0.21 -10.11
CA GLY A 266 -30.25 0.64 -10.35
C GLY A 266 -29.25 0.09 -9.35
N VAL A 267 -28.06 0.69 -9.34
CA VAL A 267 -27.00 0.43 -8.36
C VAL A 267 -26.68 1.74 -7.63
N SER A 268 -26.69 1.71 -6.31
CA SER A 268 -26.38 2.86 -5.47
C SER A 268 -24.87 3.20 -5.50
N PRO A 269 -24.46 4.42 -5.14
CA PRO A 269 -23.04 4.82 -5.16
C PRO A 269 -22.12 4.00 -4.25
N ASP A 270 -22.68 3.35 -3.23
CA ASP A 270 -22.00 2.45 -2.28
C ASP A 270 -22.20 0.97 -2.65
N GLY A 271 -22.70 0.65 -3.84
CA GLY A 271 -22.65 -0.70 -4.41
C GLY A 271 -23.79 -1.65 -4.01
N TYR A 272 -24.95 -1.12 -3.62
CA TYR A 272 -26.16 -1.93 -3.44
C TYR A 272 -27.02 -1.94 -4.70
N TRP A 273 -27.65 -3.07 -4.99
CA TRP A 273 -28.79 -3.09 -5.89
C TRP A 273 -29.98 -2.42 -5.23
N GLU A 274 -30.53 -1.43 -5.92
CA GLU A 274 -31.77 -0.75 -5.54
C GLU A 274 -32.94 -1.41 -6.27
N MET A 275 -33.93 -1.85 -5.50
CA MET A 275 -35.00 -2.69 -6.01
C MET A 275 -36.36 -2.27 -5.46
N SER A 276 -37.39 -2.35 -6.30
CA SER A 276 -38.77 -2.04 -5.92
C SER A 276 -39.66 -3.28 -6.05
N SER A 277 -40.40 -3.61 -4.99
CA SER A 277 -41.27 -4.79 -5.02
C SER A 277 -42.46 -4.59 -5.94
N VAL A 278 -42.91 -5.65 -6.61
CA VAL A 278 -44.16 -5.69 -7.35
C VAL A 278 -45.28 -6.22 -6.44
N PRO A 279 -46.26 -5.40 -6.03
CA PRO A 279 -47.36 -5.80 -5.15
C PRO A 279 -48.19 -6.95 -5.73
N ARG A 280 -48.68 -7.86 -4.87
CA ARG A 280 -49.68 -8.86 -5.29
C ARG A 280 -51.03 -8.20 -5.52
N ASN A 281 -51.37 -7.25 -4.65
CA ASN A 281 -52.53 -6.39 -4.81
C ASN A 281 -52.11 -4.92 -4.61
N ILE A 282 -52.09 -4.16 -5.70
CA ILE A 282 -51.68 -2.75 -5.73
C ILE A 282 -52.52 -1.84 -4.82
N SER A 283 -53.73 -2.27 -4.44
CA SER A 283 -54.63 -1.49 -3.56
C SER A 283 -54.37 -1.72 -2.07
N VAL A 284 -53.59 -2.74 -1.70
CA VAL A 284 -53.44 -3.19 -0.30
C VAL A 284 -51.97 -3.28 0.10
N ASP A 285 -51.13 -3.83 -0.77
CA ASP A 285 -49.73 -4.09 -0.45
C ASP A 285 -48.88 -2.87 -0.81
N PRO A 286 -48.13 -2.29 0.14
CA PRO A 286 -47.22 -1.19 -0.17
C PRO A 286 -46.05 -1.68 -1.02
N ILE A 287 -45.53 -0.78 -1.87
CA ILE A 287 -44.26 -1.01 -2.56
C ILE A 287 -43.14 -0.95 -1.53
N ILE A 288 -42.33 -2.00 -1.47
CA ILE A 288 -41.13 -2.10 -0.64
C ILE A 288 -39.94 -1.68 -1.51
N HIS A 289 -39.22 -0.66 -1.07
CA HIS A 289 -37.93 -0.30 -1.63
C HIS A 289 -36.83 -0.98 -0.82
N ALA A 290 -36.15 -1.93 -1.45
CA ALA A 290 -35.10 -2.72 -0.81
C ALA A 290 -33.76 -2.43 -1.47
N ARG A 291 -32.73 -2.26 -0.64
CA ARG A 291 -31.33 -2.19 -1.07
C ARG A 291 -30.66 -3.50 -0.68
N THR A 292 -29.98 -4.18 -1.60
CA THR A 292 -29.37 -5.49 -1.34
C THR A 292 -27.95 -5.57 -1.88
N ALA A 293 -27.05 -6.20 -1.14
CA ALA A 293 -25.70 -6.46 -1.60
C ALA A 293 -25.09 -7.68 -0.90
N ARG A 294 -24.21 -8.40 -1.60
CA ARG A 294 -23.33 -9.37 -0.96
C ARG A 294 -22.17 -8.61 -0.33
N ARG A 295 -22.31 -8.26 0.94
CA ARG A 295 -21.28 -7.54 1.69
C ARG A 295 -20.15 -8.47 2.09
N ARG A 296 -18.90 -8.02 1.96
CA ARG A 296 -17.71 -8.75 2.40
C ARG A 296 -16.70 -7.82 3.02
N GLY A 297 -15.78 -8.38 3.79
CA GLY A 297 -14.69 -7.65 4.41
C GLY A 297 -14.72 -7.74 5.93
N PHE A 298 -14.04 -6.81 6.56
CA PHE A 298 -13.77 -6.84 7.98
C PHE A 298 -13.76 -5.43 8.58
N TYR A 299 -14.01 -5.35 9.89
CA TYR A 299 -13.99 -4.09 10.63
C TYR A 299 -13.43 -4.28 12.03
N LEU A 300 -12.99 -3.16 12.63
CA LEU A 300 -12.60 -3.09 14.03
C LEU A 300 -13.66 -2.26 14.78
N HIS A 301 -14.15 -2.79 15.90
CA HIS A 301 -15.25 -2.27 16.73
C HIS A 301 -16.60 -2.14 16.01
N ALA A 302 -16.69 -1.30 14.98
CA ALA A 302 -17.90 -1.07 14.18
C ALA A 302 -17.58 -0.75 12.72
N GLU A 303 -18.51 -1.09 11.82
CA GLU A 303 -18.41 -0.81 10.38
C GLU A 303 -18.28 0.69 10.05
N SER A 304 -18.73 1.57 10.95
CA SER A 304 -18.67 3.02 10.79
C SER A 304 -17.42 3.66 11.37
N GLU A 305 -16.53 2.90 12.01
CA GLU A 305 -15.33 3.44 12.66
C GLU A 305 -14.07 3.13 11.86
N GLN A 306 -13.76 1.83 11.72
CA GLN A 306 -12.59 1.32 11.01
C GLN A 306 -12.98 0.06 10.27
N ALA A 307 -13.13 0.15 8.96
CA ALA A 307 -13.68 -0.92 8.16
C ALA A 307 -13.07 -0.94 6.77
N ASN A 308 -12.84 -2.15 6.27
CA ASN A 308 -12.51 -2.39 4.87
C ASN A 308 -13.53 -3.40 4.36
N MET A 309 -14.57 -2.86 3.73
CA MET A 309 -15.71 -3.61 3.26
C MET A 309 -15.86 -3.44 1.75
N ARG A 310 -16.70 -4.28 1.16
CA ARG A 310 -17.11 -4.16 -0.22
C ARG A 310 -18.53 -4.68 -0.36
N ASN A 311 -19.32 -3.94 -1.10
CA ASN A 311 -20.69 -4.32 -1.43
C ASN A 311 -20.69 -4.84 -2.86
N LEU A 312 -20.96 -6.13 -3.01
CA LEU A 312 -20.86 -6.84 -4.28
C LEU A 312 -22.24 -7.05 -4.90
N PHE A 313 -22.29 -6.87 -6.21
CA PHE A 313 -23.42 -7.17 -7.07
C PHE A 313 -22.91 -7.85 -8.35
N TRP A 314 -23.78 -8.44 -9.17
CA TRP A 314 -23.35 -9.08 -10.42
C TRP A 314 -23.87 -8.35 -11.65
N LYS A 315 -23.22 -8.58 -12.79
CA LYS A 315 -23.74 -8.13 -14.08
C LYS A 315 -24.87 -9.06 -14.52
N VAL A 316 -25.97 -8.46 -14.94
CA VAL A 316 -27.12 -9.16 -15.50
C VAL A 316 -26.90 -9.29 -17.01
N GLU A 317 -26.95 -10.53 -17.53
CA GLU A 317 -26.74 -10.83 -18.95
C GLU A 317 -28.09 -10.97 -19.65
N ASP A 318 -28.34 -10.12 -20.65
CA ASP A 318 -29.63 -9.96 -21.31
C ASP A 318 -29.60 -10.22 -22.81
N GLU A 319 -28.45 -10.57 -23.41
CA GLU A 319 -28.32 -10.77 -24.85
C GLU A 319 -28.02 -12.23 -25.23
N ASN A 320 -27.15 -12.92 -24.49
CA ASN A 320 -26.64 -14.23 -24.88
C ASN A 320 -27.02 -15.35 -23.89
N PRO A 321 -27.88 -16.32 -24.27
CA PRO A 321 -28.26 -17.44 -23.41
C PRO A 321 -27.09 -18.30 -22.92
N ALA A 322 -26.09 -18.56 -23.77
CA ALA A 322 -24.92 -19.36 -23.40
C ALA A 322 -24.06 -18.66 -22.34
N VAL A 323 -23.90 -17.35 -22.46
CA VAL A 323 -23.20 -16.52 -21.46
C VAL A 323 -24.04 -16.40 -20.20
N ALA A 324 -25.36 -16.18 -20.31
CA ALA A 324 -26.27 -16.08 -19.18
C ALA A 324 -26.32 -17.39 -18.35
N LEU A 325 -26.13 -18.55 -18.98
CA LEU A 325 -26.05 -19.85 -18.31
C LEU A 325 -24.67 -20.12 -17.71
N SER A 326 -23.58 -19.77 -18.40
CA SER A 326 -22.23 -20.16 -17.98
C SER A 326 -21.55 -19.11 -17.08
N VAL A 327 -21.69 -17.83 -17.39
CA VAL A 327 -20.93 -16.74 -16.76
C VAL A 327 -21.73 -16.06 -15.66
N TRP A 328 -21.07 -15.75 -14.54
CA TRP A 328 -21.60 -14.94 -13.44
C TRP A 328 -20.52 -13.97 -12.97
N GLU A 329 -20.53 -12.76 -13.54
CA GLU A 329 -19.50 -11.74 -13.32
C GLU A 329 -19.89 -10.83 -12.15
N TRP A 330 -18.96 -10.66 -11.19
CA TRP A 330 -19.18 -9.86 -9.99
C TRP A 330 -18.42 -8.55 -10.02
N TYR A 331 -19.14 -7.47 -9.69
CA TYR A 331 -18.63 -6.12 -9.50
C TYR A 331 -18.89 -5.70 -8.05
N GLY A 332 -18.29 -4.59 -7.64
CA GLY A 332 -18.62 -4.01 -6.35
C GLY A 332 -17.94 -2.69 -6.08
N GLU A 333 -18.41 -2.04 -5.03
CA GLU A 333 -17.86 -0.80 -4.51
C GLU A 333 -17.09 -1.09 -3.22
N PRO A 334 -15.79 -0.79 -3.16
CA PRO A 334 -15.05 -0.76 -1.90
C PRO A 334 -15.56 0.36 -0.99
N VAL A 335 -15.77 0.02 0.28
CA VAL A 335 -16.19 0.94 1.33
C VAL A 335 -15.16 0.88 2.45
N ILE A 336 -14.23 1.84 2.43
CA ILE A 336 -13.12 1.93 3.39
C ILE A 336 -13.37 3.10 4.33
N PHE A 337 -13.36 2.83 5.63
CA PHE A 337 -13.45 3.83 6.69
C PHE A 337 -12.27 3.69 7.64
N ASP A 338 -11.66 4.80 8.01
CA ASP A 338 -10.71 4.87 9.13
C ASP A 338 -10.84 6.24 9.81
N SER A 339 -11.65 6.28 10.87
CA SER A 339 -11.87 7.48 11.69
C SER A 339 -10.60 7.94 12.42
N TRP A 340 -9.58 7.08 12.52
CA TRP A 340 -8.31 7.35 13.16
C TRP A 340 -7.19 7.67 12.17
N ALA A 341 -7.47 7.69 10.86
CA ALA A 341 -6.46 7.97 9.83
C ALA A 341 -5.70 9.27 10.04
N TRP A 342 -6.30 10.26 10.72
CA TRP A 342 -5.66 11.55 11.05
C TRP A 342 -4.33 11.40 11.79
N VAL A 343 -4.08 10.29 12.51
CA VAL A 343 -2.81 10.06 13.20
C VAL A 343 -1.62 10.02 12.23
N HIS A 344 -1.87 9.67 10.96
CA HIS A 344 -0.88 9.65 9.89
C HIS A 344 -0.49 11.05 9.38
N GLY A 345 -1.23 12.08 9.81
CA GLY A 345 -0.90 13.49 9.55
C GLY A 345 0.49 13.91 10.09
N ILE A 346 1.11 13.11 10.97
CA ILE A 346 2.50 13.30 11.38
C ILE A 346 3.48 13.29 10.19
N HIS A 347 3.18 12.57 9.11
CA HIS A 347 4.02 12.52 7.92
C HIS A 347 4.09 13.85 7.18
N LEU A 348 3.04 14.68 7.26
CA LEU A 348 3.07 16.05 6.72
C LEU A 348 4.14 16.89 7.43
N ILE A 349 4.24 16.76 8.76
CA ILE A 349 5.24 17.45 9.57
C ILE A 349 6.65 16.95 9.18
N PHE A 350 6.82 15.64 9.00
CA PHE A 350 8.11 15.06 8.60
C PHE A 350 8.55 15.51 7.21
N ALA A 351 7.62 15.55 6.26
CA ALA A 351 7.86 16.04 4.91
C ALA A 351 8.24 17.52 4.91
N TRP A 352 7.47 18.36 5.61
CA TRP A 352 7.74 19.81 5.70
C TRP A 352 9.12 20.11 6.30
N GLN A 353 9.49 19.43 7.39
CA GLN A 353 10.83 19.57 7.99
C GLN A 353 11.95 19.18 7.02
N THR A 354 11.72 18.14 6.22
CA THR A 354 12.68 17.66 5.23
C THR A 354 12.81 18.66 4.07
N LEU A 355 11.70 19.18 3.55
CA LEU A 355 11.71 20.20 2.50
C LEU A 355 12.38 21.49 2.96
N PHE A 356 12.11 21.93 4.20
CA PHE A 356 12.79 23.09 4.78
C PHE A 356 14.31 22.89 4.81
N SER A 357 14.75 21.71 5.26
CA SER A 357 16.17 21.33 5.29
C SER A 357 16.81 21.33 3.90
N LEU A 358 16.10 20.79 2.90
CA LEU A 358 16.53 20.81 1.50
C LEU A 358 16.59 22.23 0.93
N GLY A 359 15.68 23.12 1.35
CA GLY A 359 15.71 24.55 1.04
C GLY A 359 16.98 25.22 1.57
N VAL A 360 17.32 24.97 2.84
CA VAL A 360 18.57 25.46 3.46
C VAL A 360 19.79 24.94 2.70
N LEU A 361 19.84 23.64 2.39
CA LEU A 361 20.92 23.05 1.59
C LEU A 361 21.03 23.73 0.21
N SER A 362 19.91 23.94 -0.46
CA SER A 362 19.85 24.55 -1.79
C SER A 362 20.40 25.98 -1.78
N ILE A 363 20.08 26.77 -0.75
CA ILE A 363 20.63 28.12 -0.56
C ILE A 363 22.16 28.07 -0.43
N VAL A 364 22.68 27.17 0.41
CA VAL A 364 24.13 27.01 0.65
C VAL A 364 24.85 26.55 -0.62
N VAL A 365 24.28 25.58 -1.35
CA VAL A 365 24.82 25.07 -2.62
C VAL A 365 24.85 26.18 -3.66
N PHE A 366 23.73 26.89 -3.87
CA PHE A 366 23.63 28.00 -4.80
C PHE A 366 24.67 29.08 -4.54
N ARG A 367 24.90 29.43 -3.27
CA ARG A 367 25.90 30.43 -2.92
C ARG A 367 27.33 29.97 -3.17
N ASN A 368 27.65 28.72 -2.84
CA ASN A 368 28.96 28.15 -3.15
C ASN A 368 29.22 28.10 -4.66
N LEU A 369 28.20 27.76 -5.45
CA LEU A 369 28.28 27.78 -6.91
C LEU A 369 28.53 29.19 -7.45
N ARG A 370 27.84 30.22 -6.93
CA ARG A 370 28.13 31.62 -7.28
C ARG A 370 29.56 32.04 -6.92
N ASN A 371 30.14 31.46 -5.89
CA ASN A 371 31.54 31.66 -5.50
C ASN A 371 32.53 30.77 -6.28
N GLY A 372 32.08 30.07 -7.34
CA GLY A 372 32.91 29.20 -8.18
C GLY A 372 33.30 27.87 -7.54
N LYS A 373 32.66 27.45 -6.45
CA LYS A 373 32.93 26.20 -5.73
C LYS A 373 31.79 25.20 -5.96
N ILE A 374 32.12 24.04 -6.54
CA ILE A 374 31.17 22.92 -6.66
C ILE A 374 31.20 22.14 -5.34
N TRP A 375 30.12 22.23 -4.58
CA TRP A 375 29.94 21.52 -3.31
C TRP A 375 28.45 21.20 -3.11
N ILE A 376 28.17 19.96 -2.70
CA ILE A 376 26.83 19.51 -2.30
C ILE A 376 27.00 18.77 -0.97
N GLY A 377 26.34 19.28 0.06
CA GLY A 377 26.31 18.68 1.40
C GLY A 377 25.42 17.45 1.47
N ASP A 378 25.39 16.81 2.64
CA ASP A 378 24.51 15.69 2.89
C ASP A 378 23.05 16.14 3.10
N ALA A 379 22.13 15.67 2.27
CA ALA A 379 20.71 16.00 2.41
C ALA A 379 20.11 15.54 3.76
N PHE A 380 20.69 14.53 4.41
CA PHE A 380 20.27 14.01 5.71
C PHE A 380 21.04 14.61 6.88
N ALA A 381 21.97 15.54 6.64
CA ALA A 381 22.76 16.18 7.71
C ALA A 381 21.89 16.86 8.78
N SER A 382 20.80 17.51 8.37
CA SER A 382 19.89 18.21 9.28
C SER A 382 19.01 17.25 10.08
N VAL A 383 18.83 16.02 9.62
CA VAL A 383 18.04 15.00 10.30
C VAL A 383 18.94 14.29 11.31
N SER A 384 18.94 14.78 12.55
CA SER A 384 19.72 14.15 13.61
C SER A 384 19.20 12.74 13.93
N ASN A 385 20.06 11.85 14.45
CA ASN A 385 19.62 10.54 14.95
C ASN A 385 18.51 10.67 16.01
N GLY A 386 18.54 11.72 16.83
CA GLY A 386 17.48 11.99 17.81
C GLY A 386 16.15 12.34 17.13
N THR A 387 16.20 13.12 16.04
CA THR A 387 15.03 13.43 15.22
C THR A 387 14.46 12.18 14.57
N LEU A 388 15.28 11.33 13.95
CA LEU A 388 14.83 10.05 13.38
C LEU A 388 14.18 9.15 14.43
N MET A 389 14.83 8.98 15.59
CA MET A 389 14.30 8.18 16.68
C MET A 389 12.94 8.71 17.18
N MET A 390 12.80 10.04 17.31
CA MET A 390 11.51 10.65 17.66
C MET A 390 10.45 10.38 16.60
N ARG A 391 10.80 10.44 15.30
CA ARG A 391 9.87 10.09 14.22
C ARG A 391 9.40 8.64 14.31
N GLY A 392 10.32 7.70 14.54
CA GLY A 392 9.97 6.29 14.77
C GLY A 392 9.08 6.09 16.00
N LEU A 393 9.36 6.77 17.12
CA LEU A 393 8.50 6.72 18.31
C LEU A 393 7.10 7.26 18.03
N LEU A 394 6.99 8.35 17.26
CA LEU A 394 5.70 8.94 16.87
C LEU A 394 4.92 8.00 15.95
N VAL A 395 5.58 7.29 15.02
CA VAL A 395 4.91 6.27 14.19
C VAL A 395 4.47 5.06 15.02
N MET A 396 5.26 4.62 15.99
CA MET A 396 4.79 3.55 16.90
C MET A 396 3.60 4.02 17.75
N ALA A 397 3.60 5.27 18.18
CA ALA A 397 2.46 5.85 18.89
C ALA A 397 1.23 5.98 17.98
N SER A 398 1.39 6.35 16.71
CA SER A 398 0.28 6.40 15.75
C SER A 398 -0.31 5.02 15.49
N TRP A 399 0.53 3.98 15.34
CA TRP A 399 0.05 2.60 15.26
C TRP A 399 -0.72 2.17 16.50
N TYR A 400 -0.24 2.52 17.69
CA TYR A 400 -0.95 2.18 18.93
C TYR A 400 -2.32 2.87 19.02
N VAL A 401 -2.40 4.16 18.67
CA VAL A 401 -3.65 4.93 18.69
C VAL A 401 -4.63 4.45 17.63
N ASN A 402 -4.13 4.06 16.45
CA ASN A 402 -4.93 3.49 15.36
C ASN A 402 -5.15 1.97 15.52
N GLU A 403 -4.90 1.41 16.71
CA GLU A 403 -5.05 -0.03 17.00
C GLU A 403 -4.42 -0.96 15.95
N TYR A 404 -3.30 -0.53 15.37
CA TYR A 404 -2.54 -1.20 14.31
C TYR A 404 -3.35 -1.47 13.02
N TRP A 405 -4.51 -0.83 12.84
CA TRP A 405 -5.43 -1.03 11.72
C TRP A 405 -4.74 -0.94 10.36
N THR A 406 -4.08 0.19 10.06
CA THR A 406 -3.38 0.39 8.78
C THR A 406 -2.32 -0.69 8.51
N LEU A 407 -1.69 -1.22 9.55
CA LEU A 407 -0.69 -2.28 9.41
C LEU A 407 -1.35 -3.64 9.14
N VAL A 408 -2.41 -3.96 9.85
CA VAL A 408 -3.21 -5.18 9.66
C VAL A 408 -3.83 -5.19 8.27
N GLU A 409 -4.45 -4.09 7.87
CA GLU A 409 -5.06 -3.90 6.55
C GLU A 409 -4.04 -4.09 5.43
N PHE A 410 -2.85 -3.46 5.53
CA PHE A 410 -1.76 -3.67 4.57
C PHE A 410 -1.28 -5.13 4.52
N CYS A 411 -1.15 -5.79 5.67
CA CYS A 411 -0.73 -7.19 5.72
C CYS A 411 -1.80 -8.12 5.13
N LEU A 412 -3.07 -7.90 5.45
CA LEU A 412 -4.21 -8.66 4.93
C LEU A 412 -4.36 -8.51 3.42
N SER A 413 -4.18 -7.30 2.86
CA SER A 413 -4.22 -7.10 1.41
C SER A 413 -3.11 -7.88 0.68
N ASN A 414 -1.88 -7.82 1.21
CA ASN A 414 -0.77 -8.62 0.68
C ASN A 414 -1.06 -10.13 0.82
N ALA A 415 -1.60 -10.56 1.96
CA ALA A 415 -1.90 -11.97 2.24
C ALA A 415 -2.99 -12.53 1.32
N ASN A 416 -4.06 -11.75 1.09
CA ASN A 416 -5.15 -12.10 0.20
C ASN A 416 -4.72 -12.13 -1.27
N THR A 417 -3.79 -11.24 -1.67
CA THR A 417 -3.14 -11.31 -2.99
C THR A 417 -2.31 -12.59 -3.16
N LEU A 418 -1.67 -13.07 -2.09
CA LEU A 418 -0.87 -14.29 -2.10
C LEU A 418 -1.74 -15.56 -2.07
N SER A 419 -2.84 -15.54 -1.33
CA SER A 419 -3.76 -16.68 -1.23
C SER A 419 -4.68 -16.80 -2.46
N GLY A 420 -4.94 -15.69 -3.15
CA GLY A 420 -5.92 -15.63 -4.24
C GLY A 420 -7.37 -15.71 -3.76
N SER A 421 -7.63 -15.52 -2.46
CA SER A 421 -8.96 -15.73 -1.86
C SER A 421 -9.90 -14.55 -2.12
N GLN A 422 -9.35 -13.33 -2.13
CA GLN A 422 -10.11 -12.10 -2.40
C GLN A 422 -9.18 -10.94 -2.78
N THR A 423 -9.75 -9.91 -3.39
CA THR A 423 -9.13 -8.59 -3.54
C THR A 423 -9.52 -7.71 -2.35
N VAL A 424 -8.53 -7.13 -1.67
CA VAL A 424 -8.73 -6.17 -0.56
C VAL A 424 -8.07 -4.85 -0.97
N PRO A 425 -8.86 -3.86 -1.41
CA PRO A 425 -8.36 -2.54 -1.81
C PRO A 425 -7.88 -1.79 -0.58
N ILE A 426 -6.75 -1.09 -0.69
CA ILE A 426 -6.13 -0.38 0.44
C ILE A 426 -5.45 0.91 -0.01
N HIS A 427 -5.27 1.82 0.93
CA HIS A 427 -4.44 3.02 0.78
C HIS A 427 -2.99 2.71 1.21
N SER A 428 -2.26 2.04 0.32
CA SER A 428 -0.91 1.52 0.62
C SER A 428 0.11 2.59 0.99
N GLU A 429 -0.11 3.84 0.58
CA GLU A 429 0.75 5.00 0.83
C GLU A 429 0.93 5.29 2.32
N LEU A 430 -0.10 5.06 3.13
CA LEU A 430 -0.04 5.24 4.59
C LEU A 430 0.95 4.26 5.22
N SER A 431 0.74 2.97 4.95
CA SER A 431 1.60 1.90 5.45
C SER A 431 3.04 2.00 4.93
N HIS A 432 3.22 2.45 3.68
CA HIS A 432 4.54 2.65 3.06
C HIS A 432 5.33 3.73 3.80
N ALA A 433 4.72 4.88 4.08
CA ALA A 433 5.33 5.97 4.83
C ALA A 433 5.72 5.55 6.25
N ASP A 434 4.82 4.88 6.98
CA ASP A 434 5.09 4.37 8.32
C ASP A 434 6.26 3.40 8.36
N LEU A 435 6.22 2.36 7.53
CA LEU A 435 7.25 1.34 7.46
C LEU A 435 8.61 1.93 7.04
N LEU A 436 8.61 2.95 6.18
CA LEU A 436 9.83 3.63 5.77
C LEU A 436 10.45 4.41 6.94
N VAL A 437 9.65 5.21 7.64
CA VAL A 437 10.12 5.99 8.81
C VAL A 437 10.64 5.06 9.90
N MET A 438 9.93 3.97 10.17
CA MET A 438 10.37 2.95 11.12
C MET A 438 11.70 2.33 10.71
N PHE A 439 11.85 1.97 9.44
CA PHE A 439 13.09 1.42 8.90
C PHE A 439 14.27 2.40 9.04
N LEU A 440 14.10 3.67 8.62
CA LEU A 440 15.15 4.68 8.74
C LEU A 440 15.54 4.95 10.21
N SER A 441 14.57 4.87 11.13
CA SER A 441 14.80 5.01 12.56
C SER A 441 15.65 3.86 13.12
N ILE A 442 15.33 2.62 12.72
CA ILE A 442 16.09 1.42 13.10
C ILE A 442 17.51 1.49 12.55
N ILE A 443 17.72 1.87 11.28
CA ILE A 443 19.06 2.02 10.69
C ILE A 443 19.85 3.11 11.41
N GLY A 444 19.23 4.26 11.69
CA GLY A 444 19.88 5.35 12.42
C GLY A 444 20.40 4.86 13.78
N LEU A 445 19.61 4.04 14.46
CA LEU A 445 19.98 3.40 15.72
C LEU A 445 21.10 2.37 15.56
N ILE A 446 21.02 1.49 14.56
CA ILE A 446 22.08 0.52 14.22
C ILE A 446 23.40 1.25 13.95
N GLY A 447 23.40 2.27 13.09
CA GLY A 447 24.59 3.05 12.78
C GLY A 447 25.16 3.76 14.02
N ARG A 448 24.30 4.27 14.91
CA ARG A 448 24.73 4.87 16.18
C ARG A 448 25.41 3.86 17.11
N PHE A 449 24.80 2.70 17.34
CA PHE A 449 25.36 1.68 18.25
C PHE A 449 26.62 1.03 17.69
N THR A 450 26.64 0.77 16.38
CA THR A 450 27.80 0.18 15.70
C THR A 450 28.90 1.21 15.44
N ARG A 451 28.65 2.50 15.67
CA ARG A 451 29.56 3.60 15.31
C ARG A 451 29.93 3.55 13.82
N GLU A 452 28.92 3.42 12.97
CA GLU A 452 29.06 3.42 11.52
C GLU A 452 28.13 4.45 10.87
N ARG A 453 28.59 5.01 9.74
CA ARG A 453 27.82 5.91 8.87
C ARG A 453 27.16 5.13 7.74
N ILE A 454 25.83 5.12 7.69
CA ILE A 454 25.07 4.39 6.69
C ILE A 454 24.52 5.39 5.69
N ASP A 455 24.88 5.21 4.42
CA ASP A 455 24.49 6.13 3.35
C ASP A 455 22.96 6.12 3.17
N PRO A 456 22.29 7.27 3.32
CA PRO A 456 20.83 7.34 3.26
C PRO A 456 20.25 6.96 1.90
N ALA A 457 20.94 7.27 0.80
CA ALA A 457 20.48 6.92 -0.54
C ALA A 457 20.52 5.40 -0.74
N PHE A 458 21.58 4.75 -0.24
CA PHE A 458 21.67 3.29 -0.23
C PHE A 458 20.56 2.65 0.61
N ALA A 459 20.31 3.15 1.82
CA ALA A 459 19.27 2.64 2.70
C ALA A 459 17.87 2.75 2.06
N LEU A 460 17.53 3.93 1.55
CA LEU A 460 16.24 4.16 0.87
C LEU A 460 16.09 3.28 -0.37
N PHE A 461 17.11 3.23 -1.22
CA PHE A 461 17.10 2.38 -2.41
C PHE A 461 16.86 0.91 -2.07
N LEU A 462 17.54 0.40 -1.03
CA LEU A 462 17.37 -0.98 -0.58
C LEU A 462 15.97 -1.22 -0.01
N PHE A 463 15.42 -0.26 0.75
CA PHE A 463 14.06 -0.35 1.26
C PHE A 463 13.03 -0.47 0.13
N GLU A 464 13.15 0.39 -0.89
CA GLU A 464 12.21 0.41 -2.01
C GLU A 464 12.27 -0.89 -2.81
N ILE A 465 13.48 -1.40 -3.12
CA ILE A 465 13.62 -2.72 -3.77
C ILE A 465 12.89 -3.80 -2.98
N ILE A 466 13.14 -3.90 -1.68
CA ILE A 466 12.54 -4.94 -0.84
C ILE A 466 11.03 -4.70 -0.66
N HIS A 467 10.58 -3.44 -0.59
CA HIS A 467 9.17 -3.12 -0.49
C HIS A 467 8.40 -3.48 -1.76
N SER A 468 8.94 -3.17 -2.93
CA SER A 468 8.32 -3.50 -4.22
C SER A 468 8.30 -5.00 -4.48
N ASN A 469 9.36 -5.73 -4.07
CA ASN A 469 9.45 -7.19 -4.25
C ASN A 469 8.92 -8.00 -3.04
N ARG A 470 8.18 -7.37 -2.12
CA ARG A 470 7.77 -7.99 -0.85
C ARG A 470 7.01 -9.31 -1.01
N LEU A 471 6.12 -9.39 -1.99
CA LEU A 471 5.30 -10.58 -2.24
C LEU A 471 6.16 -11.74 -2.75
N ASP A 472 7.09 -11.47 -3.66
CA ASP A 472 7.99 -12.49 -4.21
C ASP A 472 8.97 -13.01 -3.15
N ILE A 473 9.41 -12.14 -2.23
CA ILE A 473 10.22 -12.55 -1.08
C ILE A 473 9.43 -13.48 -0.15
N ILE A 474 8.15 -13.18 0.11
CA ILE A 474 7.29 -14.07 0.91
C ILE A 474 7.09 -15.41 0.20
N ARG A 475 6.82 -15.41 -1.12
CA ARG A 475 6.71 -16.63 -1.94
C ARG A 475 7.97 -17.49 -1.91
N GLY A 476 9.14 -16.87 -1.77
CA GLY A 476 10.43 -17.56 -1.66
C GLY A 476 10.59 -18.38 -0.36
N SER A 477 9.74 -18.19 0.65
CA SER A 477 9.79 -18.90 1.93
C SER A 477 8.49 -19.67 2.17
N SER A 478 8.53 -21.00 2.01
CA SER A 478 7.35 -21.87 2.13
C SER A 478 6.68 -21.77 3.51
N SER A 479 7.44 -21.67 4.59
CA SER A 479 6.91 -21.54 5.96
C SER A 479 6.20 -20.19 6.16
N VAL A 480 6.78 -19.09 5.67
CA VAL A 480 6.17 -17.74 5.78
C VAL A 480 4.93 -17.66 4.91
N MET A 481 5.01 -18.13 3.66
CA MET A 481 3.88 -18.21 2.74
C MET A 481 2.70 -18.97 3.36
N LYS A 482 2.95 -20.15 3.95
CA LYS A 482 1.91 -20.95 4.61
C LYS A 482 1.26 -20.21 5.77
N ALA A 483 2.04 -19.53 6.62
CA ALA A 483 1.50 -18.77 7.74
C ALA A 483 0.59 -17.62 7.27
N VAL A 484 1.05 -16.85 6.27
CA VAL A 484 0.31 -15.71 5.70
C VAL A 484 -0.98 -16.17 5.01
N VAL A 485 -0.90 -17.20 4.16
CA VAL A 485 -2.06 -17.72 3.41
C VAL A 485 -3.08 -18.38 4.34
N ASN A 486 -2.64 -19.12 5.36
CA ASN A 486 -3.56 -19.73 6.32
C ASN A 486 -4.39 -18.66 7.04
N TYR A 487 -3.74 -17.59 7.51
CA TYR A 487 -4.44 -16.49 8.17
C TYR A 487 -5.46 -15.82 7.24
N ALA A 488 -5.06 -15.49 6.01
CA ALA A 488 -5.97 -14.89 5.02
C ALA A 488 -7.18 -15.80 4.70
N ASN A 489 -6.96 -17.11 4.54
CA ASN A 489 -8.06 -18.05 4.29
C ASN A 489 -9.01 -18.19 5.49
N THR A 490 -8.48 -18.17 6.71
CA THR A 490 -9.29 -18.18 7.93
C THR A 490 -10.08 -16.90 8.09
N GLU A 491 -9.45 -15.74 7.90
CA GLU A 491 -10.10 -14.42 7.94
C GLU A 491 -11.20 -14.32 6.89
N TYR A 492 -10.91 -14.69 5.63
CA TYR A 492 -11.90 -14.68 4.56
C TYR A 492 -13.18 -15.45 4.94
N ARG A 493 -13.04 -16.62 5.58
CA ARG A 493 -14.15 -17.47 6.01
C ARG A 493 -14.81 -17.04 7.32
N ALA A 494 -14.19 -16.15 8.10
CA ALA A 494 -14.75 -15.67 9.37
C ALA A 494 -16.04 -14.85 9.17
N GLY A 495 -16.27 -14.32 7.96
CA GLY A 495 -17.54 -13.69 7.58
C GLY A 495 -18.73 -14.64 7.43
N ILE A 496 -18.52 -15.97 7.39
CA ILE A 496 -19.62 -16.93 7.32
C ILE A 496 -20.31 -16.95 8.68
N ALA A 497 -21.59 -16.56 8.71
CA ALA A 497 -22.37 -16.48 9.94
C ALA A 497 -22.39 -17.84 10.66
N THR A 498 -22.08 -17.81 11.94
CA THR A 498 -22.23 -18.97 12.82
C THR A 498 -23.71 -19.18 13.14
N VAL A 499 -24.14 -20.43 13.11
CA VAL A 499 -25.55 -20.80 13.30
C VAL A 499 -25.66 -21.92 14.34
N THR A 500 -26.72 -21.86 15.14
CA THR A 500 -27.13 -22.95 16.04
C THR A 500 -27.69 -24.12 15.25
N ASP A 501 -27.80 -25.31 15.86
CA ASP A 501 -28.41 -26.48 15.21
C ASP A 501 -29.86 -26.21 14.79
N ALA A 502 -30.61 -25.44 15.57
CA ALA A 502 -31.97 -25.04 15.25
C ALA A 502 -32.02 -24.14 13.99
N GLN A 503 -31.09 -23.20 13.85
CA GLN A 503 -30.98 -22.35 12.66
C GLN A 503 -30.50 -23.14 11.44
N LYS A 504 -29.55 -24.08 11.63
CA LYS A 504 -29.08 -24.97 10.57
C LYS A 504 -30.21 -25.86 10.01
N ALA A 505 -31.21 -26.20 10.84
CA ALA A 505 -32.39 -26.94 10.40
C ALA A 505 -33.36 -26.09 9.53
N LEU A 506 -33.27 -24.75 9.57
CA LEU A 506 -34.12 -23.88 8.76
C LEU A 506 -33.65 -23.81 7.31
N SER A 507 -32.33 -23.76 7.11
CA SER A 507 -31.73 -23.72 5.78
C SER A 507 -30.30 -24.27 5.78
N PRO A 508 -29.90 -25.01 4.73
CA PRO A 508 -28.52 -25.42 4.53
C PRO A 508 -27.61 -24.28 4.03
N MET A 509 -28.17 -23.19 3.49
CA MET A 509 -27.43 -22.00 3.08
C MET A 509 -27.09 -21.11 4.29
N ARG A 510 -26.05 -20.28 4.17
CA ARG A 510 -25.61 -19.37 5.23
C ARG A 510 -25.36 -17.97 4.72
N LEU A 511 -25.72 -16.98 5.53
CA LEU A 511 -25.26 -15.62 5.33
C LEU A 511 -23.73 -15.58 5.43
N TRP A 512 -23.10 -14.92 4.48
CA TRP A 512 -21.68 -14.61 4.55
C TRP A 512 -21.49 -13.14 4.26
N THR A 513 -21.20 -12.41 5.33
CA THR A 513 -21.20 -10.95 5.41
C THR A 513 -19.87 -10.44 5.99
N THR A 514 -19.81 -9.15 6.31
CA THR A 514 -18.73 -8.49 7.05
C THR A 514 -18.58 -9.08 8.45
N HIS A 515 -17.37 -9.03 9.01
CA HIS A 515 -17.13 -9.51 10.38
C HIS A 515 -16.16 -8.63 11.14
N MET A 516 -16.26 -8.68 12.47
CA MET A 516 -15.33 -8.00 13.36
C MET A 516 -14.01 -8.77 13.46
N LEU A 517 -12.88 -8.06 13.35
CA LEU A 517 -11.57 -8.62 13.66
C LEU A 517 -11.44 -8.85 15.17
N ASN A 518 -11.18 -10.09 15.57
CA ASN A 518 -11.00 -10.48 16.97
C ASN A 518 -9.54 -10.29 17.41
N GLY A 519 -9.15 -9.02 17.58
CA GLY A 519 -7.81 -8.64 18.01
C GLY A 519 -6.74 -8.84 16.92
N ILE A 520 -5.48 -8.58 17.30
CA ILE A 520 -4.34 -8.57 16.37
C ILE A 520 -3.51 -9.84 16.53
N ASP A 521 -3.32 -10.57 15.44
CA ASP A 521 -2.37 -11.68 15.39
C ASP A 521 -0.96 -11.17 15.06
N PHE A 522 -0.14 -10.99 16.10
CA PHE A 522 1.24 -10.55 15.94
C PHE A 522 2.13 -11.58 15.22
N GLY A 523 1.77 -12.86 15.24
CA GLY A 523 2.47 -13.90 14.48
C GLY A 523 2.25 -13.71 12.98
N PHE A 524 1.01 -13.45 12.57
CA PHE A 524 0.66 -13.07 11.20
C PHE A 524 1.36 -11.79 10.75
N LEU A 525 1.35 -10.73 11.58
CA LEU A 525 2.05 -9.48 11.26
C LEU A 525 3.56 -9.70 11.08
N ALA A 526 4.19 -10.47 11.97
CA ALA A 526 5.61 -10.79 11.87
C ALA A 526 5.94 -11.58 10.59
N ALA A 527 5.09 -12.55 10.22
CA ALA A 527 5.23 -13.30 8.98
C ALA A 527 5.06 -12.39 7.75
N SER A 528 4.04 -11.54 7.74
CA SER A 528 3.77 -10.60 6.64
C SER A 528 4.87 -9.54 6.47
N LEU A 529 5.50 -9.12 7.58
CA LEU A 529 6.60 -8.16 7.59
C LEU A 529 7.99 -8.82 7.48
N PHE A 530 8.07 -10.13 7.22
CA PHE A 530 9.33 -10.84 7.01
C PHE A 530 10.29 -10.16 6.02
N PRO A 531 9.85 -9.61 4.87
CA PRO A 531 10.73 -8.86 3.97
C PRO A 531 11.43 -7.68 4.67
N LYS A 532 10.77 -7.01 5.62
CA LYS A 532 11.35 -5.89 6.37
C LYS A 532 12.37 -6.36 7.41
N VAL A 533 12.20 -7.56 7.96
CA VAL A 533 13.22 -8.20 8.80
C VAL A 533 14.47 -8.52 7.99
N LEU A 534 14.31 -9.09 6.79
CA LEU A 534 15.42 -9.36 5.86
C LEU A 534 16.21 -8.08 5.54
N LEU A 535 15.49 -6.97 5.31
CA LEU A 535 16.10 -5.67 5.06
C LEU A 535 17.02 -5.21 6.22
N VAL A 536 16.59 -5.37 7.47
CA VAL A 536 17.42 -5.05 8.65
C VAL A 536 18.66 -5.96 8.71
N VAL A 537 18.50 -7.26 8.42
CA VAL A 537 19.61 -8.22 8.38
C VAL A 537 20.65 -7.82 7.32
N LEU A 538 20.21 -7.42 6.12
CA LEU A 538 21.12 -6.96 5.05
C LEU A 538 21.93 -5.73 5.46
N ILE A 539 21.33 -4.79 6.20
CA ILE A 539 22.04 -3.63 6.75
C ILE A 539 23.07 -4.06 7.80
N LEU A 540 22.74 -5.01 8.68
CA LEU A 540 23.70 -5.54 9.66
C LEU A 540 24.88 -6.23 8.98
N VAL A 541 24.63 -7.00 7.91
CA VAL A 541 25.70 -7.61 7.10
C VAL A 541 26.56 -6.54 6.43
N TYR A 542 25.95 -5.51 5.84
CA TYR A 542 26.66 -4.36 5.28
C TYR A 542 27.58 -3.68 6.31
N VAL A 543 27.05 -3.42 7.52
CA VAL A 543 27.81 -2.85 8.63
C VAL A 543 28.97 -3.76 9.04
N GLY A 544 28.73 -5.07 9.14
CA GLY A 544 29.76 -6.07 9.43
C GLY A 544 30.89 -6.07 8.39
N MET A 545 30.54 -6.11 7.10
CA MET A 545 31.51 -6.04 6.02
C MET A 545 32.34 -4.76 6.06
N ARG A 546 31.69 -3.62 6.35
CA ARG A 546 32.39 -2.34 6.46
C ARG A 546 33.38 -2.31 7.63
N LYS A 547 33.01 -2.88 8.78
CA LYS A 547 33.92 -3.00 9.93
C LYS A 547 35.13 -3.86 9.62
N VAL A 548 34.92 -4.98 8.94
CA VAL A 548 36.00 -5.85 8.48
C VAL A 548 36.91 -5.09 7.51
N TYR A 549 36.34 -4.35 6.55
CA TYR A 549 37.11 -3.51 5.63
C TYR A 549 37.98 -2.47 6.36
N HIS A 550 37.40 -1.72 7.30
CA HIS A 550 38.13 -0.71 8.10
C HIS A 550 39.19 -1.32 9.02
N HIS A 551 39.01 -2.57 9.44
CA HIS A 551 40.02 -3.29 10.22
C HIS A 551 41.26 -3.62 9.36
N PHE A 552 41.06 -4.04 8.11
CA PHE A 552 42.16 -4.36 7.19
C PHE A 552 42.77 -3.13 6.52
N TYR A 553 41.98 -2.08 6.31
CA TYR A 553 42.40 -0.81 5.70
C TYR A 553 42.08 0.36 6.63
N PRO A 554 42.77 0.48 7.78
CA PRO A 554 42.55 1.59 8.69
C PRO A 554 42.87 2.92 8.00
N ASP A 555 42.02 3.93 8.22
CA ASP A 555 42.25 5.29 7.75
C ASP A 555 43.65 5.75 8.19
N GLN A 556 44.50 6.11 7.21
CA GLN A 556 45.86 6.55 7.47
C GLN A 556 45.85 7.76 8.42
N LYS A 557 46.28 7.57 9.68
CA LYS A 557 46.60 8.69 10.57
C LYS A 557 47.75 9.49 9.92
N PRO A 558 47.54 10.74 9.48
CA PRO A 558 48.61 11.50 8.87
C PRO A 558 49.68 11.77 9.93
N VAL A 559 50.92 11.44 9.57
CA VAL A 559 52.15 11.62 10.35
C VAL A 559 52.15 12.98 11.04
N GLY A 560 52.25 12.96 12.37
CA GLY A 560 52.45 14.15 13.19
C GLY A 560 53.72 14.89 12.75
N ILE A 561 53.65 16.21 12.79
CA ILE A 561 54.69 17.18 12.42
C ILE A 561 56.08 16.73 12.89
N THR A 562 56.92 16.25 11.97
CA THR A 562 58.37 16.18 12.15
C THR A 562 58.97 17.55 11.86
N GLY A 563 58.68 18.51 12.75
CA GLY A 563 59.21 19.87 12.71
C GLY A 563 60.01 20.15 13.97
N ARG A 564 61.33 19.98 13.91
CA ARG A 564 62.29 20.47 14.91
C ARG A 564 62.08 21.97 15.13
N SER A 565 61.61 22.36 16.31
CA SER A 565 62.02 23.62 16.94
C SER A 565 62.04 23.40 18.45
N THR A 566 63.26 23.23 18.98
CA THR A 566 63.57 23.27 20.40
C THR A 566 63.30 24.66 20.96
N GLY A 567 62.36 24.74 21.90
CA GLY A 567 62.11 25.89 22.74
C GLY A 567 61.16 25.47 23.85
N ASP A 568 61.64 25.47 25.09
CA ASP A 568 60.94 24.96 26.27
C ASP A 568 59.53 25.53 26.41
N ARG A 569 58.55 24.62 26.40
CA ARG A 569 57.16 24.90 26.76
C ARG A 569 56.71 23.91 27.83
N SER A 570 56.05 24.44 28.87
CA SER A 570 55.68 23.73 30.09
C SER A 570 54.81 22.50 29.84
N SER A 571 54.81 21.53 30.77
CA SER A 571 54.05 20.27 30.69
C SER A 571 52.53 20.50 30.56
N ASN A 572 51.99 21.56 31.17
CA ASN A 572 50.59 21.97 31.00
C ASN A 572 50.30 22.48 29.59
N GLU A 573 51.27 23.14 28.95
CA GLU A 573 51.15 23.56 27.56
C GLU A 573 51.25 22.36 26.61
N LYS A 574 52.06 21.33 26.91
CA LYS A 574 52.07 20.06 26.17
C LYS A 574 50.77 19.27 26.31
N ALA A 575 50.15 19.22 27.50
CA ALA A 575 48.85 18.58 27.70
C ALA A 575 47.72 19.37 27.02
N ALA A 576 47.71 20.70 27.15
CA ALA A 576 46.77 21.58 26.47
C ALA A 576 46.96 21.59 24.94
N THR A 577 48.20 21.44 24.44
CA THR A 577 48.52 21.33 23.00
C THR A 577 48.29 19.92 22.46
N ALA A 578 48.39 18.87 23.29
CA ALA A 578 47.95 17.52 22.95
C ALA A 578 46.41 17.44 22.85
N GLN A 579 45.69 18.17 23.70
CA GLN A 579 44.23 18.30 23.64
C GLN A 579 43.77 19.25 22.50
N LYS A 580 44.46 20.38 22.29
CA LYS A 580 44.29 21.28 21.11
C LYS A 580 44.72 20.63 19.79
N GLY A 581 45.63 19.66 19.83
CA GLY A 581 46.10 18.92 18.66
C GLY A 581 45.06 17.94 18.13
N ASN A 582 44.12 17.52 19.00
CA ASN A 582 43.06 16.58 18.64
C ASN A 582 41.75 17.24 18.20
N LEU A 583 41.40 18.44 18.69
CA LEU A 583 40.11 19.10 18.41
C LEU A 583 40.29 20.44 17.65
N THR A 584 39.42 20.69 16.67
CA THR A 584 39.36 21.94 15.91
C THR A 584 38.80 23.11 16.75
N ASN A 585 39.10 24.35 16.37
CA ASN A 585 38.50 25.53 17.02
C ASN A 585 36.96 25.52 16.97
N PHE A 586 36.39 24.91 15.93
CA PHE A 586 34.95 24.67 15.82
C PHE A 586 34.43 23.73 16.91
N GLU A 587 35.06 22.56 17.09
CA GLU A 587 34.69 21.57 18.12
C GLU A 587 34.82 22.14 19.53
N ILE A 588 35.89 22.91 19.79
CA ILE A 588 36.12 23.55 21.09
C ILE A 588 35.06 24.62 21.40
N SER A 589 34.56 25.33 20.39
CA SER A 589 33.64 26.46 20.59
C SER A 589 32.17 26.05 20.60
N THR A 590 31.82 25.00 19.85
CA THR A 590 30.44 24.50 19.74
C THR A 590 30.17 23.29 20.64
N GLY A 591 31.21 22.57 21.07
CA GLY A 591 31.08 21.27 21.74
C GLY A 591 30.66 20.13 20.81
N ALA A 592 30.50 20.39 19.51
CA ALA A 592 30.05 19.39 18.54
C ALA A 592 31.24 18.61 17.96
N GLU A 593 31.45 17.38 18.41
CA GLU A 593 32.50 16.50 17.90
C GLU A 593 32.24 16.09 16.44
N LEU A 594 33.17 16.43 15.54
CA LEU A 594 33.05 16.15 14.09
C LEU A 594 33.28 14.66 13.77
N GLU A 595 34.07 13.98 14.59
CA GLU A 595 34.45 12.58 14.41
C GLU A 595 33.39 11.59 14.92
N ALA A 596 32.56 11.98 15.90
CA ALA A 596 31.63 11.08 16.60
C ALA A 596 30.23 10.97 15.98
N ARG A 597 29.98 11.54 14.79
CA ARG A 597 28.67 11.44 14.12
C ARG A 597 28.57 10.15 13.30
N TYR A 598 27.80 9.21 13.85
CA TYR A 598 27.43 7.92 13.25
C TYR A 598 25.92 7.86 13.01
N GLY A 599 25.40 6.85 12.31
CA GLY A 599 23.98 6.73 11.99
C GLY A 599 23.68 6.92 10.50
N LEU A 600 22.46 7.37 10.18
CA LEU A 600 22.00 7.58 8.81
C LEU A 600 22.58 8.88 8.24
N ILE A 601 23.81 8.79 7.73
CA ILE A 601 24.57 9.90 7.17
C ILE A 601 25.57 9.35 6.16
N SER A 602 25.71 10.04 5.04
CA SER A 602 26.68 9.68 3.99
C SER A 602 28.09 9.92 4.51
N ASP A 603 29.07 9.12 4.08
CA ASP A 603 30.48 9.40 4.40
C ASP A 603 30.96 10.79 3.94
N TYR A 604 31.77 11.44 4.78
CA TYR A 604 32.41 12.72 4.48
C TYR A 604 33.73 12.88 5.22
N LYS A 605 34.56 13.80 4.73
CA LYS A 605 35.82 14.16 5.38
C LYS A 605 35.53 15.08 6.55
N ASN A 606 35.89 14.69 7.77
CA ASN A 606 35.64 15.51 8.97
C ASN A 606 36.55 16.76 9.02
N TYR A 607 37.79 16.63 8.53
CA TYR A 607 38.83 17.64 8.67
C TYR A 607 39.54 17.96 7.36
N VAL A 608 40.05 19.19 7.25
CA VAL A 608 40.97 19.62 6.19
C VAL A 608 42.21 20.21 6.86
N PHE A 609 43.39 19.84 6.36
CA PHE A 609 44.66 20.36 6.87
C PHE A 609 45.18 21.46 5.95
N PHE A 610 45.37 22.66 6.50
CA PHE A 610 46.05 23.76 5.81
C PHE A 610 47.33 24.10 6.57
N LYS A 611 48.48 24.06 5.88
CA LYS A 611 49.80 24.43 6.44
C LYS A 611 50.11 23.74 7.79
N GLY A 612 49.69 22.48 7.94
CA GLY A 612 49.93 21.68 9.16
C GLY A 612 48.93 21.89 10.30
N LEU A 613 47.94 22.79 10.15
CA LEU A 613 46.88 23.02 11.14
C LEU A 613 45.59 22.29 10.74
N LYS A 614 44.89 21.72 11.74
CA LYS A 614 43.65 20.95 11.59
C LYS A 614 42.44 21.89 11.61
N PHE A 615 41.67 21.93 10.52
CA PHE A 615 40.44 22.71 10.40
C PHE A 615 39.22 21.82 10.18
N ALA A 616 38.05 22.30 10.60
CA ALA A 616 36.79 21.64 10.28
C ALA A 616 36.53 21.76 8.77
N SER A 617 36.21 20.65 8.11
CA SER A 617 35.82 20.71 6.70
C SER A 617 34.44 21.35 6.56
N ALA A 618 34.12 21.86 5.37
CA ALA A 618 32.79 22.37 5.07
C ALA A 618 31.69 21.31 5.25
N ASP A 619 32.00 20.04 4.89
CA ASP A 619 31.13 18.89 5.18
C ASP A 619 31.03 18.64 6.69
N GLY A 620 32.11 18.78 7.44
CA GLY A 620 32.13 18.61 8.89
C GLY A 620 31.22 19.62 9.60
N VAL A 621 31.33 20.91 9.26
CA VAL A 621 30.48 21.96 9.83
C VAL A 621 29.01 21.71 9.50
N TYR A 622 28.70 21.42 8.23
CA TYR A 622 27.33 21.19 7.77
C TYR A 622 26.73 19.89 8.32
N CYS A 623 27.48 18.79 8.29
CA CYS A 623 27.07 17.51 8.85
C CYS A 623 26.98 17.54 10.37
N SER A 624 27.68 18.43 11.08
CA SER A 624 27.42 18.68 12.51
C SER A 624 26.14 19.48 12.76
N GLY A 625 25.43 19.88 11.71
CA GLY A 625 24.15 20.55 11.78
C GLY A 625 24.26 22.07 11.89
N TYR A 626 25.37 22.68 11.47
CA TYR A 626 25.56 24.13 11.52
C TYR A 626 25.73 24.75 10.14
N VAL A 627 25.30 26.01 10.01
CA VAL A 627 25.55 26.86 8.86
C VAL A 627 26.02 28.24 9.32
N VAL A 628 26.77 28.94 8.47
CA VAL A 628 27.25 30.28 8.75
C VAL A 628 26.33 31.29 8.06
N ALA A 629 25.56 32.05 8.84
CA ALA A 629 24.74 33.16 8.39
C ALA A 629 25.61 34.42 8.19
N ASN A 630 25.69 34.86 6.93
CA ASN A 630 26.36 36.06 6.44
C ASN A 630 27.81 36.28 6.92
N GLY A 631 28.52 35.17 7.20
CA GLY A 631 29.88 35.23 7.75
C GLY A 631 29.97 35.78 9.18
N ARG A 632 28.83 36.06 9.84
CA ARG A 632 28.75 36.72 11.15
C ARG A 632 28.29 35.80 12.26
N PHE A 633 27.38 34.88 11.96
CA PHE A 633 26.80 34.00 12.96
C PHE A 633 26.87 32.55 12.51
N LEU A 634 27.28 31.66 13.40
CA LEU A 634 27.16 30.22 13.25
C LEU A 634 25.85 29.80 13.91
N VAL A 635 24.97 29.22 13.10
CA VAL A 635 23.58 28.93 13.45
C VAL A 635 23.33 27.43 13.28
N GLY A 636 22.63 26.83 14.24
CA GLY A 636 22.12 25.46 14.08
C GLY A 636 21.11 25.41 12.95
N SER A 637 21.35 24.58 11.93
CA SER A 637 20.46 24.38 10.79
C SER A 637 19.03 23.99 11.21
N LYS A 638 18.91 23.18 12.27
CA LYS A 638 17.62 22.80 12.89
C LYS A 638 16.88 23.97 13.54
N ASP A 639 17.61 24.99 13.99
CA ASP A 639 17.05 26.13 14.72
C ASP A 639 16.65 27.27 13.78
N LEU A 640 17.04 27.23 12.49
CA LEU A 640 16.71 28.26 11.50
C LEU A 640 15.20 28.48 11.36
N LEU A 641 14.39 27.42 11.36
CA LEU A 641 12.94 27.55 11.28
C LEU A 641 12.39 28.30 12.50
N SER A 642 12.87 27.94 13.70
CA SER A 642 12.52 28.62 14.94
C SER A 642 12.94 30.09 14.93
N ILE A 643 14.13 30.41 14.41
CA ILE A 643 14.62 31.79 14.28
C ILE A 643 13.73 32.60 13.32
N ILE A 644 13.37 32.03 12.17
CA ILE A 644 12.46 32.67 11.21
C ILE A 644 11.12 32.96 11.88
N MET A 645 10.55 31.98 12.59
CA MET A 645 9.28 32.16 13.30
C MET A 645 9.37 33.22 14.42
N ILE A 646 10.44 33.23 15.22
CA ILE A 646 10.69 34.27 16.25
C ILE A 646 10.72 35.66 15.61
N LYS A 647 11.32 35.78 14.42
CA LYS A 647 11.41 37.05 13.68
C LYS A 647 10.08 37.48 13.08
N VAL A 648 9.31 36.56 12.48
CA VAL A 648 7.98 36.84 11.89
C VAL A 648 6.98 37.22 12.98
N LEU A 649 6.90 36.42 14.04
CA LEU A 649 5.95 36.62 15.14
C LEU A 649 6.37 37.72 16.11
N ARG A 650 7.61 38.24 15.98
CA ARG A 650 8.25 39.18 16.91
C ARG A 650 8.17 38.73 18.38
N SER A 651 8.11 37.43 18.61
CA SER A 651 7.92 36.83 19.93
C SER A 651 8.84 35.62 20.12
N ARG A 652 9.47 35.53 21.29
CA ARG A 652 10.37 34.43 21.65
C ARG A 652 9.57 33.34 22.34
N PHE A 653 9.18 32.32 21.58
CA PHE A 653 8.48 31.13 22.09
C PHE A 653 9.43 29.96 22.42
N THR A 654 10.71 30.04 22.03
CA THR A 654 11.73 29.05 22.35
C THR A 654 13.12 29.68 22.49
N ASN A 655 14.01 29.03 23.24
CA ASN A 655 15.38 29.48 23.46
C ASN A 655 16.30 28.93 22.37
N VAL A 656 16.70 29.79 21.44
CA VAL A 656 17.69 29.45 20.41
C VAL A 656 18.98 30.22 20.66
N TYR A 657 20.12 29.54 20.50
CA TYR A 657 21.44 30.14 20.65
C TYR A 657 22.22 30.13 19.33
N VAL A 658 22.99 31.19 19.10
CA VAL A 658 23.88 31.36 17.93
C VAL A 658 25.28 31.77 18.40
N TYR A 659 26.30 31.44 17.64
CA TYR A 659 27.68 31.81 17.98
C TYR A 659 28.17 32.89 17.04
N ALA A 660 28.78 33.96 17.54
CA ALA A 660 29.40 34.95 16.68
C ALA A 660 30.65 34.35 16.00
N VAL A 661 30.82 34.67 14.72
CA VAL A 661 31.97 34.29 13.91
C VAL A 661 32.87 35.51 13.77
N ASP A 662 34.12 35.37 14.21
CA ASP A 662 35.16 36.40 14.08
C ASP A 662 36.26 35.90 13.15
N GLY A 663 36.26 36.42 11.92
CA GLY A 663 37.09 35.96 10.82
C GLY A 663 36.90 34.46 10.56
N ASN A 664 37.87 33.68 10.98
CA ASN A 664 37.90 32.24 10.80
C ASN A 664 37.72 31.45 12.12
N THR A 665 37.37 32.13 13.20
CA THR A 665 37.17 31.53 14.51
C THR A 665 35.74 31.74 14.99
N VAL A 666 35.25 30.80 15.80
CA VAL A 666 33.93 30.87 16.42
C VAL A 666 34.11 31.31 17.87
N GLN A 667 33.34 32.27 18.33
CA GLN A 667 33.36 32.68 19.73
C GLN A 667 32.81 31.58 20.62
N ARG A 668 33.39 31.39 21.81
CA ARG A 668 32.99 30.34 22.76
C ARG A 668 31.67 30.62 23.48
N THR A 669 31.25 31.88 23.52
CA THR A 669 30.01 32.31 24.17
C THR A 669 28.85 32.29 23.18
N ALA A 670 27.85 31.45 23.47
CA ALA A 670 26.62 31.41 22.70
C ALA A 670 25.73 32.61 23.06
N GLN A 671 25.18 33.28 22.06
CA GLN A 671 24.26 34.40 22.19
C GLN A 671 22.82 33.92 22.00
N LEU A 672 21.92 34.30 22.91
CA LEU A 672 20.50 34.01 22.79
C LEU A 672 19.87 34.86 21.67
N VAL A 673 19.02 34.24 20.84
CA VAL A 673 18.34 34.89 19.73
C VAL A 673 17.09 35.64 20.18
N TYR A 674 17.01 36.91 19.79
CA TYR A 674 15.85 37.79 19.86
C TYR A 674 15.39 38.16 18.43
N PRO A 675 14.16 38.70 18.25
CA PRO A 675 13.65 39.11 16.93
C PRO A 675 14.59 40.05 16.14
N GLU A 676 15.39 40.84 16.85
CA GLU A 676 16.35 41.81 16.28
C GLU A 676 17.79 41.28 16.16
N THR A 677 18.10 40.09 16.66
CA THR A 677 19.49 39.57 16.68
C THR A 677 20.04 39.28 15.29
N LEU A 678 19.21 38.77 14.37
CA LEU A 678 19.58 38.44 12.99
C LEU A 678 18.72 39.23 12.01
N SER A 679 19.33 39.82 10.98
CA SER A 679 18.58 40.49 9.90
C SER A 679 18.00 39.47 8.91
N TRP A 680 17.01 39.88 8.11
CA TRP A 680 16.51 39.04 7.01
C TRP A 680 17.60 38.70 5.99
N GLN A 681 18.52 39.64 5.75
CA GLN A 681 19.69 39.39 4.92
C GLN A 681 20.53 38.26 5.52
N ASP A 682 20.78 38.25 6.84
CA ASP A 682 21.58 37.20 7.48
C ASP A 682 21.02 35.79 7.28
N LEU A 683 19.68 35.65 7.27
CA LEU A 683 18.99 34.37 7.08
C LEU A 683 18.94 33.88 5.63
N ILE A 684 19.01 34.79 4.66
CA ILE A 684 19.08 34.46 3.22
C ILE A 684 20.52 34.13 2.82
N PHE A 685 21.49 34.76 3.49
CA PHE A 685 22.90 34.68 3.18
C PHE A 685 23.59 33.54 3.93
N LEU A 686 23.22 32.28 3.64
CA LEU A 686 23.80 31.10 4.30
C LEU A 686 25.03 30.52 3.55
N ASN A 687 26.06 30.16 4.31
CA ASN A 687 27.36 29.70 3.82
C ASN A 687 27.89 28.57 4.72
N ILE A 688 28.98 27.94 4.28
CA ILE A 688 29.77 26.94 5.04
C ILE A 688 31.27 27.19 4.87
N ASN A 689 31.64 28.46 4.66
CA ASN A 689 33.04 28.83 4.45
C ASN A 689 33.88 28.27 5.60
N ILE A 690 35.04 27.74 5.23
CA ILE A 690 35.97 27.12 6.16
C ILE A 690 36.29 28.17 7.21
N LEU A 691 36.02 27.84 8.47
CA LEU A 691 36.60 28.51 9.62
C LEU A 691 38.09 28.14 9.61
N ALA A 692 38.87 28.84 8.78
CA ALA A 692 40.23 28.50 8.29
C ALA A 692 41.44 29.20 8.94
#